data_AF-A0A9P8C6B4-F1
#
_entry.id   AF-A0A9P8C6B4-F1
#
_cell.length_a   1.000
_cell.length_b   1.000
_cell.length_c   1.000
_cell.angle_alpha   90.00
_cell.angle_beta   90.00
_cell.angle_gamma   90.00
#
_symmetry.space_group_name_H-M   'P 1'
#
loop_
_entity.id
_entity.type
_entity.pdbx_description
1 polymer ?
#
loop_
_entity_poly.entity_id
_entity_poly.type
_entity_poly.pdbx_seq_one_letter_code
_entity_poly.pdbx_strand_id
1 'polypeptide(L)'
;MLSKRPETAKYDLSSVTDVLCGAAPLSKELQNECSRRFKLQINQGWGMTEVTCGALHMPGGIDDDSGSVGQLYPNTECKLLDDDGKVVKLGEPGEMYVRGPQVCLRYWKNDVATKESIDEDRWLRTGDVAVCDERGFFWIVDRKKELIKVNALQVAPAELEAVLLEHPSIADAAVVGITLHDEEWPRAYVAIQDHAKGRIKPEGIQSWIKERVAKHKFLVGGVSFVDEVPKLASGKIQRKVVREWAKADRKMLEGRTKARDQPRIQTQGSDLWLDSRKILDTMMAVDVTTCRGAMVESDRSPRIPRGYEIPSNDALVRYFVFLFAGHTILVTIEMAPSAMPESNGISTNGINGSGVQYADEFPSDTYKVLPQYHSKATKIRVAGIGAGASGLCLAYKMERMLEAGTWELSLFEKNPHFGGTWYENTYPGVACDIPSHLYTFSWDPNPKWSHYFAYGPEIQEYFEGFAERHGSHKYMKLNSKVVEAIWDENAGKYTLLLENPMTGDRWEDWCHVLVNGSGILNNWKWPDIEGLQDFKGKLMHSAKWNHEVDFKDKTVGVIGTGSTSVQIVPQLQKEVKQLEVFMRSPTWISPPFGGGVLHEELLKGADENPGERQYTFTEADKQKFTEDPAYLLLFRKKIEAEINSLFGMYQQGSEMSNQFREVIRTEMHRRIGPGNEKLKEFIIPKWSPGCRRISPGDGYLEALVKENVQPVFSGIQKVAPEGIVTEDGAVHNMDVLVCATGFQVAFRPAFKVVNGDGVTLDEDWGTGPNLYLGLSAPRFPNFYTIVGPGATWSSGTLLPSIETSVEYAVKMIRKIQKEHIRSIDVKQEALDDIYAHFDEFHKTTVWQEECRSWFKDGKAKNRIYLWPGATIHFLKTIKDPRLEDYNIRYRYKNRFAFLGNGEVKAHTKKGNVQGLAPYVRDHDHEWSVD
;
A
#
# COMPACT_ATOMS: atom_id res chain seq x y z
N MET A 1 -27.46 -6.46 3.81
CA MET A 1 -28.20 -5.50 2.97
C MET A 1 -28.70 -4.36 3.85
N LEU A 2 -28.55 -3.11 3.40
CA LEU A 2 -28.97 -1.90 4.14
C LEU A 2 -30.44 -1.96 4.58
N SER A 3 -31.32 -2.51 3.74
CA SER A 3 -32.75 -2.69 4.02
C SER A 3 -33.08 -3.65 5.18
N LYS A 4 -32.19 -4.57 5.56
CA LYS A 4 -32.48 -5.62 6.55
C LYS A 4 -31.61 -5.54 7.82
N ARG A 5 -30.68 -4.60 7.89
CA ARG A 5 -29.73 -4.43 9.01
C ARG A 5 -30.35 -3.53 10.09
N PRO A 6 -30.58 -3.99 11.32
CA PRO A 6 -31.11 -3.15 12.40
C PRO A 6 -30.19 -1.98 12.77
N GLU A 7 -28.90 -2.07 12.45
CA GLU A 7 -27.89 -1.04 12.68
C GLU A 7 -28.11 0.21 11.82
N THR A 8 -28.80 0.10 10.67
CA THR A 8 -29.09 1.27 9.81
C THR A 8 -30.11 2.22 10.44
N ALA A 9 -30.84 1.80 11.47
CA ALA A 9 -31.71 2.66 12.26
C ALA A 9 -30.95 3.51 13.29
N LYS A 10 -29.66 3.23 13.53
CA LYS A 10 -28.85 3.91 14.56
C LYS A 10 -28.09 5.14 14.04
N TYR A 11 -28.03 5.33 12.72
CA TYR A 11 -27.25 6.37 12.08
C TYR A 11 -28.14 7.24 11.20
N ASP A 12 -27.91 8.55 11.21
CA ASP A 12 -28.55 9.48 10.30
C ASP A 12 -27.89 9.39 8.91
N LEU A 13 -28.62 8.86 7.94
CA LEU A 13 -28.17 8.69 6.56
C LEU A 13 -28.74 9.78 5.63
N SER A 14 -29.38 10.82 6.17
CA SER A 14 -30.03 11.88 5.38
C SER A 14 -29.07 12.70 4.51
N SER A 15 -27.77 12.68 4.81
CA SER A 15 -26.72 13.31 3.99
C SER A 15 -26.33 12.48 2.75
N VAL A 16 -26.72 11.20 2.69
CA VAL A 16 -26.48 10.32 1.54
C VAL A 16 -27.62 10.49 0.55
N THR A 17 -27.32 11.03 -0.63
CA THR A 17 -28.30 11.33 -1.68
C THR A 17 -28.30 10.32 -2.81
N ASP A 18 -27.16 9.68 -3.05
CA ASP A 18 -26.96 8.68 -4.11
C ASP A 18 -26.12 7.50 -3.59
N VAL A 19 -26.45 6.29 -4.03
CA VAL A 19 -25.72 5.06 -3.73
C VAL A 19 -25.52 4.30 -5.04
N LEU A 20 -24.25 4.06 -5.40
CA LEU A 20 -23.91 3.23 -6.55
C LEU A 20 -23.90 1.75 -6.16
N CYS A 21 -24.66 0.93 -6.88
CA CYS A 21 -24.63 -0.52 -6.75
C CYS A 21 -23.95 -1.16 -7.98
N GLY A 22 -22.95 -2.01 -7.73
CA GLY A 22 -22.27 -2.80 -8.75
C GLY A 22 -22.03 -4.25 -8.29
N ALA A 23 -21.46 -5.06 -9.17
CA ALA A 23 -21.13 -6.49 -9.00
C ALA A 23 -22.28 -7.51 -9.11
N ALA A 24 -23.52 -7.15 -8.77
CA ALA A 24 -24.73 -7.93 -9.10
C ALA A 24 -25.92 -6.97 -9.25
N PRO A 25 -26.81 -7.18 -10.23
CA PRO A 25 -28.02 -6.36 -10.34
C PRO A 25 -28.90 -6.57 -9.10
N LEU A 26 -29.40 -5.48 -8.54
CA LEU A 26 -30.49 -5.48 -7.57
C LEU A 26 -31.80 -5.72 -8.30
N SER A 27 -32.72 -6.44 -7.65
CA SER A 27 -34.10 -6.45 -8.13
C SER A 27 -34.70 -5.05 -8.01
N LYS A 28 -35.67 -4.77 -8.88
CA LYS A 28 -36.47 -3.55 -8.86
C LYS A 28 -37.05 -3.26 -7.46
N GLU A 29 -37.59 -4.29 -6.81
CA GLU A 29 -38.25 -4.20 -5.51
C GLU A 29 -37.25 -3.77 -4.43
N LEU A 30 -36.05 -4.36 -4.44
CA LEU A 30 -35.01 -4.07 -3.46
C LEU A 30 -34.37 -2.68 -3.66
N GLN A 31 -34.14 -2.29 -4.92
CA GLN A 31 -33.74 -0.93 -5.29
C GLN A 31 -34.75 0.06 -4.71
N ASN A 32 -36.03 -0.13 -5.02
CA ASN A 32 -37.10 0.79 -4.63
C ASN A 32 -37.42 0.74 -3.13
N GLU A 33 -37.21 -0.38 -2.45
CA GLU A 33 -37.30 -0.48 -0.99
C GLU A 33 -36.20 0.38 -0.33
N CYS A 34 -34.95 0.24 -0.79
CA CYS A 34 -33.83 1.01 -0.25
C CYS A 34 -33.97 2.50 -0.53
N SER A 35 -34.30 2.88 -1.77
CA SER A 35 -34.49 4.29 -2.16
C SER A 35 -35.58 4.97 -1.33
N ARG A 36 -36.74 4.31 -1.15
CA ARG A 36 -37.83 4.85 -0.32
C ARG A 36 -37.50 4.91 1.16
N ARG A 37 -36.88 3.86 1.71
CA ARG A 37 -36.59 3.77 3.14
C ARG A 37 -35.57 4.82 3.58
N PHE A 38 -34.56 5.07 2.77
CA PHE A 38 -33.46 5.96 3.12
C PHE A 38 -33.53 7.32 2.41
N LYS A 39 -34.55 7.56 1.57
CA LYS A 39 -34.75 8.81 0.82
C LYS A 39 -33.52 9.21 -0.01
N LEU A 40 -32.97 8.22 -0.71
CA LEU A 40 -31.78 8.35 -1.56
C LEU A 40 -32.02 7.67 -2.90
N GLN A 41 -31.14 7.93 -3.87
CA GLN A 41 -31.15 7.30 -5.18
C GLN A 41 -30.22 6.09 -5.21
N ILE A 42 -30.67 5.00 -5.83
CA ILE A 42 -29.86 3.79 -6.03
C ILE A 42 -29.54 3.71 -7.51
N ASN A 43 -28.30 4.02 -7.86
CA ASN A 43 -27.82 3.98 -9.23
C ASN A 43 -27.13 2.64 -9.48
N GLN A 44 -27.65 1.82 -10.39
CA GLN A 44 -27.01 0.55 -10.72
C GLN A 44 -25.98 0.73 -11.86
N GLY A 45 -24.99 -0.16 -11.90
CA GLY A 45 -24.04 -0.25 -12.99
C GLY A 45 -23.62 -1.69 -13.25
N TRP A 46 -23.20 -1.98 -14.48
CA TRP A 46 -22.66 -3.28 -14.86
C TRP A 46 -21.24 -3.16 -15.41
N GLY A 47 -20.42 -4.12 -15.00
CA GLY A 47 -19.04 -4.25 -15.40
C GLY A 47 -18.45 -5.60 -14.99
N MET A 48 -17.32 -5.90 -15.60
CA MET A 48 -16.47 -7.05 -15.32
C MET A 48 -15.00 -6.63 -15.46
N THR A 49 -14.07 -7.46 -15.00
CA THR A 49 -12.64 -7.18 -15.06
C THR A 49 -12.18 -6.91 -16.50
N GLU A 50 -12.75 -7.64 -17.46
CA GLU A 50 -12.46 -7.58 -18.87
C GLU A 50 -12.94 -6.27 -19.54
N VAL A 51 -13.76 -5.47 -18.88
CA VAL A 51 -14.18 -4.13 -19.35
C VAL A 51 -13.63 -2.99 -18.48
N THR A 52 -12.56 -3.23 -17.73
CA THR A 52 -11.91 -2.21 -16.88
C THR A 52 -12.91 -1.53 -15.94
N CYS A 53 -13.59 -2.34 -15.14
CA CYS A 53 -14.55 -1.97 -14.08
C CYS A 53 -16.00 -1.67 -14.53
N GLY A 54 -16.26 -1.23 -15.77
CA GLY A 54 -17.62 -0.87 -16.18
C GLY A 54 -17.80 -0.74 -17.68
N ALA A 55 -19.00 -1.05 -18.17
CA ALA A 55 -19.40 -0.69 -19.53
C ALA A 55 -20.83 -0.11 -19.60
N LEU A 56 -21.61 -0.29 -18.53
CA LEU A 56 -22.98 0.18 -18.39
C LEU A 56 -23.12 0.91 -17.06
N HIS A 57 -23.78 2.06 -17.05
CA HIS A 57 -24.09 2.78 -15.82
C HIS A 57 -25.36 3.61 -15.97
N MET A 58 -26.09 3.78 -14.86
CA MET A 58 -27.21 4.71 -14.80
C MET A 58 -26.71 6.15 -15.02
N PRO A 59 -27.14 6.87 -16.08
CA PRO A 59 -26.70 8.24 -16.30
C PRO A 59 -27.11 9.16 -15.13
N GLY A 60 -26.19 10.03 -14.71
CA GLY A 60 -26.43 10.93 -13.58
C GLY A 60 -27.63 11.85 -13.79
N GLY A 61 -28.46 12.01 -12.74
CA GLY A 61 -29.66 12.83 -12.78
C GLY A 61 -30.91 12.13 -13.32
N ILE A 62 -30.81 10.85 -13.68
CA ILE A 62 -31.96 10.00 -13.99
C ILE A 62 -32.40 9.29 -12.72
N ASP A 63 -33.66 9.52 -12.32
CA ASP A 63 -34.34 8.74 -11.28
C ASP A 63 -34.87 7.46 -11.92
N ASP A 64 -34.15 6.35 -11.71
CA ASP A 64 -34.57 5.02 -12.19
C ASP A 64 -35.15 4.20 -11.04
N ASP A 65 -36.33 3.63 -11.29
CA ASP A 65 -37.01 2.71 -10.40
C ASP A 65 -37.25 1.34 -11.06
N SER A 66 -36.56 1.07 -12.18
CA SER A 66 -36.86 -0.06 -13.08
C SER A 66 -35.99 -1.29 -12.83
N GLY A 67 -34.91 -1.18 -12.06
CA GLY A 67 -33.94 -2.27 -11.89
C GLY A 67 -32.87 -2.34 -12.97
N SER A 68 -32.76 -1.31 -13.83
CA SER A 68 -31.82 -1.31 -14.95
C SER A 68 -30.39 -1.06 -14.47
N VAL A 69 -29.41 -1.72 -15.10
CA VAL A 69 -27.97 -1.43 -14.91
C VAL A 69 -27.48 -0.22 -15.71
N GLY A 70 -28.40 0.47 -16.39
CA GLY A 70 -28.16 1.73 -17.09
C GLY A 70 -27.81 1.58 -18.57
N GLN A 71 -27.15 2.59 -19.10
CA GLN A 71 -26.83 2.74 -20.53
C GLN A 71 -25.34 2.53 -20.80
N LEU A 72 -24.99 2.25 -22.05
CA LEU A 72 -23.60 2.06 -22.48
C LEU A 72 -22.78 3.32 -22.26
N TYR A 73 -21.52 3.14 -21.87
CA TYR A 73 -20.56 4.22 -21.86
C TYR A 73 -20.34 4.80 -23.26
N PRO A 74 -19.99 6.09 -23.36
CA PRO A 74 -19.56 6.68 -24.62
C PRO A 74 -18.47 5.85 -25.29
N ASN A 75 -18.50 5.77 -26.62
CA ASN A 75 -17.56 5.00 -27.44
C ASN A 75 -17.56 3.48 -27.16
N THR A 76 -18.66 2.95 -26.61
CA THR A 76 -18.87 1.51 -26.41
C THR A 76 -19.97 0.98 -27.33
N GLU A 77 -19.70 -0.14 -27.98
CA GLU A 77 -20.66 -0.89 -28.78
C GLU A 77 -21.08 -2.16 -28.04
N CYS A 78 -22.34 -2.54 -28.19
CA CYS A 78 -22.90 -3.76 -27.62
C CYS A 78 -23.80 -4.46 -28.65
N LYS A 79 -23.73 -5.79 -28.70
CA LYS A 79 -24.71 -6.63 -29.42
C LYS A 79 -25.17 -7.75 -28.50
N LEU A 80 -26.44 -8.11 -28.60
CA LEU A 80 -27.05 -9.21 -27.88
C LEU A 80 -27.29 -10.35 -28.87
N LEU A 81 -26.73 -11.54 -28.62
CA LEU A 81 -26.81 -12.68 -29.54
C LEU A 81 -27.63 -13.83 -28.94
N ASP A 82 -28.43 -14.50 -29.78
CA ASP A 82 -29.05 -15.78 -29.43
C ASP A 82 -28.04 -16.94 -29.48
N ASP A 83 -28.50 -18.16 -29.19
CA ASP A 83 -27.66 -19.37 -29.21
C ASP A 83 -27.17 -19.74 -30.63
N ASP A 84 -27.85 -19.27 -31.67
CA ASP A 84 -27.46 -19.44 -33.08
C ASP A 84 -26.49 -18.34 -33.56
N GLY A 85 -26.11 -17.41 -32.69
CA GLY A 85 -25.20 -16.30 -32.97
C GLY A 85 -25.84 -15.14 -33.75
N LYS A 86 -27.17 -15.06 -33.82
CA LYS A 86 -27.91 -13.97 -34.47
C LYS A 86 -28.24 -12.88 -33.46
N VAL A 87 -28.25 -11.63 -33.93
CA VAL A 87 -28.63 -10.49 -33.10
C VAL A 87 -30.12 -10.56 -32.77
N VAL A 88 -30.45 -10.51 -31.47
CA VAL A 88 -31.84 -10.54 -30.99
C VAL A 88 -32.50 -9.17 -31.14
N LYS A 89 -33.84 -9.13 -31.13
CA LYS A 89 -34.58 -7.86 -31.17
C LYS A 89 -34.51 -7.14 -29.82
N LEU A 90 -34.77 -5.83 -29.82
CA LEU A 90 -34.94 -5.08 -28.57
C LEU A 90 -36.06 -5.71 -27.73
N GLY A 91 -35.83 -5.80 -26.42
CA GLY A 91 -36.71 -6.49 -25.46
C GLY A 91 -36.53 -8.01 -25.39
N GLU A 92 -35.79 -8.64 -26.31
CA GLU A 92 -35.48 -10.06 -26.26
C GLU A 92 -34.14 -10.32 -25.54
N PRO A 93 -34.02 -11.40 -24.74
CA PRO A 93 -32.77 -11.74 -24.06
C PRO A 93 -31.74 -12.29 -25.04
N GLY A 94 -30.48 -11.85 -24.89
CA GLY A 94 -29.35 -12.40 -25.63
C GLY A 94 -28.04 -12.31 -24.84
N GLU A 95 -27.08 -13.15 -25.20
CA GLU A 95 -25.73 -13.07 -24.64
C GLU A 95 -25.10 -11.74 -25.05
N MET A 96 -24.59 -11.01 -24.07
CA MET A 96 -24.04 -9.69 -24.27
C MET A 96 -22.60 -9.76 -24.77
N TYR A 97 -22.34 -9.10 -25.89
CA TYR A 97 -21.01 -8.91 -26.46
C TYR A 97 -20.69 -7.43 -26.46
N VAL A 98 -19.53 -7.06 -25.93
CA VAL A 98 -19.14 -5.65 -25.76
C VAL A 98 -17.83 -5.37 -26.48
N ARG A 99 -17.73 -4.21 -27.13
CA ARG A 99 -16.50 -3.69 -27.73
C ARG A 99 -16.34 -2.21 -27.39
N GLY A 100 -15.14 -1.80 -27.00
CA GLY A 100 -14.87 -0.41 -26.64
C GLY A 100 -13.46 -0.22 -26.09
N PRO A 101 -13.03 1.03 -25.87
CA PRO A 101 -11.69 1.35 -25.37
C PRO A 101 -11.41 0.78 -23.96
N GLN A 102 -12.45 0.50 -23.19
CA GLN A 102 -12.37 -0.11 -21.85
C GLN A 102 -12.22 -1.64 -21.87
N VAL A 103 -12.46 -2.30 -23.01
CA VAL A 103 -12.28 -3.75 -23.14
C VAL A 103 -10.79 -4.09 -23.12
N CYS A 104 -10.39 -5.02 -22.25
CA CYS A 104 -9.01 -5.42 -22.10
C CYS A 104 -8.40 -5.93 -23.41
N LEU A 105 -7.08 -5.78 -23.57
CA LEU A 105 -6.41 -6.18 -24.81
C LEU A 105 -6.37 -7.70 -24.98
N ARG A 106 -6.12 -8.43 -23.90
CA ARG A 106 -5.98 -9.89 -23.85
C ARG A 106 -5.88 -10.36 -22.41
N TYR A 107 -6.03 -11.66 -22.16
CA TYR A 107 -5.59 -12.28 -20.92
C TYR A 107 -4.07 -12.47 -20.93
N TRP A 108 -3.40 -12.06 -19.85
CA TRP A 108 -1.95 -12.11 -19.74
C TRP A 108 -1.41 -13.55 -19.80
N LYS A 109 -0.49 -13.82 -20.74
CA LYS A 109 0.11 -15.15 -20.99
C LYS A 109 -0.91 -16.29 -21.15
N ASN A 110 -2.15 -15.98 -21.53
CA ASN A 110 -3.21 -16.95 -21.72
C ASN A 110 -3.92 -16.71 -23.05
N ASP A 111 -3.26 -17.12 -24.13
CA ASP A 111 -3.76 -16.94 -25.50
C ASP A 111 -5.03 -17.77 -25.75
N VAL A 112 -5.19 -18.90 -25.05
CA VAL A 112 -6.41 -19.73 -25.11
C VAL A 112 -7.60 -18.95 -24.56
N ALA A 113 -7.52 -18.45 -23.32
CA ALA A 113 -8.59 -17.65 -22.74
C ALA A 113 -8.85 -16.36 -23.53
N THR A 114 -7.81 -15.76 -24.11
CA THR A 114 -7.94 -14.59 -25.00
C THR A 114 -8.78 -14.91 -26.22
N LYS A 115 -8.48 -16.00 -26.93
CA LYS A 115 -9.22 -16.41 -28.14
C LYS A 115 -10.63 -16.93 -27.82
N GLU A 116 -10.84 -17.50 -26.64
CA GLU A 116 -12.15 -17.96 -26.20
C GLU A 116 -13.10 -16.81 -25.85
N SER A 117 -12.56 -15.75 -25.23
CA SER A 117 -13.34 -14.63 -24.71
C SER A 117 -13.36 -13.38 -25.61
N ILE A 118 -12.37 -13.16 -26.47
CA ILE A 118 -12.30 -11.99 -27.37
C ILE A 118 -12.11 -12.48 -28.80
N ASP A 119 -13.02 -12.12 -29.70
CA ASP A 119 -12.90 -12.48 -31.11
C ASP A 119 -11.95 -11.57 -31.90
N GLU A 120 -11.70 -11.92 -33.17
CA GLU A 120 -10.79 -11.19 -34.06
C GLU A 120 -11.23 -9.73 -34.29
N ASP A 121 -12.53 -9.46 -34.19
CA ASP A 121 -13.15 -8.14 -34.35
C ASP A 121 -13.21 -7.34 -33.03
N ARG A 122 -12.52 -7.81 -31.98
CA ARG A 122 -12.41 -7.22 -30.64
C ARG A 122 -13.70 -7.23 -29.82
N TRP A 123 -14.65 -8.11 -30.13
CA TRP A 123 -15.82 -8.31 -29.28
C TRP A 123 -15.47 -9.23 -28.10
N LEU A 124 -15.70 -8.72 -26.90
CA LEU A 124 -15.66 -9.51 -25.68
C LEU A 124 -16.98 -10.27 -25.51
N ARG A 125 -16.90 -11.60 -25.39
CA ARG A 125 -18.00 -12.47 -24.96
C ARG A 125 -18.12 -12.38 -23.44
N THR A 126 -19.15 -11.69 -22.94
CA THR A 126 -19.27 -11.42 -21.50
C THR A 126 -19.75 -12.64 -20.71
N GLY A 127 -20.47 -13.55 -21.37
CA GLY A 127 -21.16 -14.67 -20.73
C GLY A 127 -22.36 -14.25 -19.87
N ASP A 128 -22.70 -12.97 -19.82
CA ASP A 128 -23.91 -12.43 -19.19
C ASP A 128 -25.01 -12.32 -20.26
N VAL A 129 -26.24 -12.64 -19.89
CA VAL A 129 -27.44 -12.50 -20.71
C VAL A 129 -28.14 -11.23 -20.30
N ALA A 130 -28.43 -10.37 -21.27
CA ALA A 130 -29.05 -9.07 -21.04
C ALA A 130 -30.25 -8.87 -21.95
N VAL A 131 -31.11 -7.93 -21.55
CA VAL A 131 -32.19 -7.37 -22.37
C VAL A 131 -31.95 -5.87 -22.50
N CYS A 132 -32.16 -5.31 -23.70
CA CYS A 132 -32.08 -3.87 -23.96
C CYS A 132 -33.43 -3.34 -24.43
N ASP A 133 -33.89 -2.21 -23.86
CA ASP A 133 -35.10 -1.53 -24.32
C ASP A 133 -34.82 -0.55 -25.50
N GLU A 134 -35.88 0.05 -26.04
CA GLU A 134 -35.81 1.05 -27.11
C GLU A 134 -35.11 2.36 -26.70
N ARG A 135 -34.94 2.60 -25.39
CA ARG A 135 -34.27 3.78 -24.84
C ARG A 135 -32.79 3.51 -24.55
N GLY A 136 -32.29 2.31 -24.84
CA GLY A 136 -30.90 1.91 -24.63
C GLY A 136 -30.54 1.52 -23.19
N PHE A 137 -31.54 1.24 -22.34
CA PHE A 137 -31.32 0.74 -20.98
C PHE A 137 -31.19 -0.78 -20.98
N PHE A 138 -30.26 -1.28 -20.17
CA PHE A 138 -29.95 -2.69 -20.08
C PHE A 138 -30.40 -3.29 -18.74
N TRP A 139 -30.84 -4.56 -18.77
CA TRP A 139 -31.06 -5.40 -17.60
C TRP A 139 -30.27 -6.68 -17.75
N ILE A 140 -29.50 -7.03 -16.72
CA ILE A 140 -28.79 -8.31 -16.68
C ILE A 140 -29.75 -9.35 -16.11
N VAL A 141 -30.16 -10.29 -16.96
CA VAL A 141 -31.20 -11.27 -16.62
C VAL A 141 -30.62 -12.59 -16.15
N ASP A 142 -29.42 -12.97 -16.60
CA ASP A 142 -28.72 -14.17 -16.12
C ASP A 142 -27.25 -14.27 -16.58
N ARG A 143 -26.59 -15.38 -16.28
CA ARG A 143 -25.35 -15.87 -16.88
C ARG A 143 -25.62 -17.05 -17.80
N LYS A 144 -24.99 -17.07 -18.98
CA LYS A 144 -25.15 -18.14 -19.98
C LYS A 144 -24.85 -19.55 -19.44
N LYS A 145 -23.89 -19.66 -18.49
CA LYS A 145 -23.51 -20.94 -17.83
C LYS A 145 -24.42 -21.32 -16.66
N GLU A 146 -25.41 -20.50 -16.32
CA GLU A 146 -26.30 -20.68 -15.16
C GLU A 146 -27.76 -20.93 -15.54
N LEU A 147 -28.12 -20.67 -16.80
CA LEU A 147 -29.42 -20.99 -17.38
C LEU A 147 -29.76 -22.48 -17.28
N ILE A 148 -31.01 -22.76 -16.88
CA ILE A 148 -31.59 -24.09 -16.82
C ILE A 148 -32.27 -24.39 -18.16
N LYS A 149 -32.02 -25.54 -18.76
CA LYS A 149 -32.61 -25.92 -20.06
C LYS A 149 -33.79 -26.87 -19.89
N VAL A 150 -35.01 -26.33 -19.97
CA VAL A 150 -36.26 -27.08 -19.85
C VAL A 150 -36.89 -27.25 -21.24
N ASN A 151 -36.90 -28.47 -21.79
CA ASN A 151 -37.47 -28.74 -23.12
C ASN A 151 -36.96 -27.78 -24.23
N ALA A 152 -35.63 -27.58 -24.27
CA ALA A 152 -34.95 -26.62 -25.16
C ALA A 152 -35.27 -25.13 -24.93
N LEU A 153 -36.09 -24.79 -23.93
CA LEU A 153 -36.33 -23.42 -23.49
C LEU A 153 -35.41 -23.07 -22.31
N GLN A 154 -34.85 -21.86 -22.34
CA GLN A 154 -33.97 -21.38 -21.28
C GLN A 154 -34.80 -20.80 -20.12
N VAL A 155 -34.47 -21.19 -18.90
CA VAL A 155 -35.07 -20.69 -17.66
C VAL A 155 -33.99 -20.07 -16.80
N ALA A 156 -34.12 -18.78 -16.54
CA ALA A 156 -33.18 -18.06 -15.71
C ALA A 156 -33.46 -18.32 -14.22
N PRO A 157 -32.52 -18.85 -13.42
CA PRO A 157 -32.75 -19.01 -11.99
C PRO A 157 -33.00 -17.71 -11.28
N ALA A 158 -32.32 -16.62 -11.68
CA ALA A 158 -32.48 -15.30 -11.08
C ALA A 158 -33.91 -14.75 -11.20
N GLU A 159 -34.59 -15.03 -12.31
CA GLU A 159 -36.00 -14.67 -12.51
C GLU A 159 -36.90 -15.40 -11.50
N LEU A 160 -36.70 -16.70 -11.34
CA LEU A 160 -37.47 -17.51 -10.39
C LEU A 160 -37.16 -17.15 -8.93
N GLU A 161 -35.91 -16.83 -8.62
CA GLU A 161 -35.48 -16.32 -7.31
C GLU A 161 -36.19 -15.00 -6.97
N ALA A 162 -36.23 -14.05 -7.92
CA ALA A 162 -36.93 -12.78 -7.74
C ALA A 162 -38.43 -12.96 -7.48
N VAL A 163 -39.12 -13.78 -8.29
CA VAL A 163 -40.55 -14.07 -8.11
C VAL A 163 -40.80 -14.76 -6.76
N LEU A 164 -39.94 -15.69 -6.33
CA LEU A 164 -40.06 -16.32 -5.01
C LEU A 164 -39.93 -15.33 -3.86
N LEU A 165 -39.04 -14.34 -3.98
CA LEU A 165 -38.84 -13.33 -2.94
C LEU A 165 -40.02 -12.36 -2.77
N GLU A 166 -40.95 -12.28 -3.74
CA GLU A 166 -42.20 -11.55 -3.58
C GLU A 166 -43.20 -12.24 -2.63
N HIS A 167 -43.01 -13.53 -2.35
CA HIS A 167 -43.90 -14.25 -1.43
C HIS A 167 -43.64 -13.80 0.02
N PRO A 168 -44.65 -13.29 0.76
CA PRO A 168 -44.44 -12.62 2.06
C PRO A 168 -43.83 -13.53 3.15
N SER A 169 -43.99 -14.85 3.00
CA SER A 169 -43.44 -15.85 3.90
C SER A 169 -42.00 -16.31 3.59
N ILE A 170 -41.42 -15.88 2.46
CA ILE A 170 -40.07 -16.28 2.05
C ILE A 170 -39.06 -15.22 2.54
N ALA A 171 -38.00 -15.68 3.19
CA ALA A 171 -36.90 -14.83 3.69
C ALA A 171 -35.78 -14.69 2.64
N ASP A 172 -35.50 -15.79 1.94
CA ASP A 172 -34.44 -15.92 0.95
C ASP A 172 -34.71 -17.10 0.01
N ALA A 173 -34.22 -17.06 -1.23
CA ALA A 173 -34.40 -18.15 -2.19
C ALA A 173 -33.18 -18.33 -3.11
N ALA A 174 -32.90 -19.57 -3.49
CA ALA A 174 -31.94 -19.94 -4.53
C ALA A 174 -32.55 -20.98 -5.45
N VAL A 175 -32.37 -20.81 -6.76
CA VAL A 175 -32.87 -21.74 -7.79
C VAL A 175 -31.69 -22.32 -8.57
N VAL A 176 -31.75 -23.62 -8.84
CA VAL A 176 -30.77 -24.34 -9.66
C VAL A 176 -31.47 -25.40 -10.51
N GLY A 177 -30.83 -25.80 -11.60
CA GLY A 177 -31.27 -26.93 -12.40
C GLY A 177 -31.01 -28.25 -11.66
N ILE A 178 -32.00 -29.14 -11.66
CA ILE A 178 -31.87 -30.53 -11.26
C ILE A 178 -32.21 -31.42 -12.45
N THR A 179 -31.34 -32.38 -12.76
CA THR A 179 -31.61 -33.36 -13.81
C THR A 179 -32.45 -34.50 -13.26
N LEU A 180 -33.67 -34.67 -13.77
CA LEU A 180 -34.58 -35.77 -13.45
C LEU A 180 -35.00 -36.43 -14.77
N HIS A 181 -34.84 -37.75 -14.89
CA HIS A 181 -35.20 -38.51 -16.11
C HIS A 181 -34.58 -37.91 -17.40
N ASP A 182 -33.29 -37.58 -17.35
CA ASP A 182 -32.50 -37.00 -18.46
C ASP A 182 -32.97 -35.62 -18.97
N GLU A 183 -33.89 -34.97 -18.26
CA GLU A 183 -34.29 -33.58 -18.49
C GLU A 183 -33.93 -32.69 -17.30
N GLU A 184 -33.53 -31.45 -17.57
CA GLU A 184 -33.22 -30.47 -16.53
C GLU A 184 -34.48 -29.69 -16.14
N TRP A 185 -34.73 -29.59 -14.84
CA TRP A 185 -35.89 -28.91 -14.28
C TRP A 185 -35.49 -27.91 -13.20
N PRO A 186 -36.20 -26.77 -13.03
CA PRO A 186 -35.92 -25.84 -11.95
C PRO A 186 -36.28 -26.43 -10.58
N ARG A 187 -35.36 -26.32 -9.62
CA ARG A 187 -35.56 -26.64 -8.20
C ARG A 187 -35.19 -25.44 -7.34
N ALA A 188 -36.03 -25.13 -6.34
CA ALA A 188 -35.82 -24.03 -5.43
C ALA A 188 -35.44 -24.50 -4.01
N TYR A 189 -34.53 -23.77 -3.39
CA TYR A 189 -34.16 -23.86 -1.97
C TYR A 189 -34.56 -22.56 -1.30
N VAL A 190 -35.41 -22.63 -0.29
CA VAL A 190 -36.12 -21.47 0.26
C VAL A 190 -35.93 -21.41 1.77
N ALA A 191 -35.45 -20.27 2.26
CA ALA A 191 -35.44 -19.95 3.68
C ALA A 191 -36.76 -19.26 4.06
N ILE A 192 -37.41 -19.72 5.12
CA ILE A 192 -38.76 -19.27 5.53
C ILE A 192 -38.67 -18.26 6.66
N GLN A 193 -39.44 -17.18 6.58
CA GLN A 193 -39.53 -16.21 7.67
C GLN A 193 -40.11 -16.83 8.94
N ASP A 194 -39.64 -16.39 10.12
CA ASP A 194 -40.02 -16.96 11.41
C ASP A 194 -41.53 -17.00 11.65
N HIS A 195 -42.26 -15.95 11.20
CA HIS A 195 -43.72 -15.85 11.35
C HIS A 195 -44.50 -16.90 10.53
N ALA A 196 -43.86 -17.55 9.55
CA ALA A 196 -44.46 -18.51 8.64
C ALA A 196 -43.90 -19.94 8.80
N LYS A 197 -42.89 -20.14 9.66
CA LYS A 197 -42.34 -21.47 9.96
C LYS A 197 -43.45 -22.41 10.46
N GLY A 198 -43.58 -23.58 9.83
CA GLY A 198 -44.60 -24.58 10.14
C GLY A 198 -46.02 -24.32 9.59
N ARG A 199 -46.29 -23.16 8.98
CA ARG A 199 -47.60 -22.80 8.43
C ARG A 199 -47.73 -23.00 6.91
N ILE A 200 -46.60 -23.06 6.21
CA ILE A 200 -46.55 -23.22 4.76
C ILE A 200 -45.83 -24.52 4.38
N LYS A 201 -46.24 -25.12 3.26
CA LYS A 201 -45.67 -26.37 2.73
C LYS A 201 -45.04 -26.12 1.36
N PRO A 202 -44.00 -26.88 0.96
CA PRO A 202 -43.36 -26.77 -0.34
C PRO A 202 -44.33 -26.82 -1.53
N GLU A 203 -45.41 -27.60 -1.45
CA GLU A 203 -46.43 -27.70 -2.50
C GLU A 203 -47.21 -26.39 -2.67
N GLY A 204 -47.42 -25.64 -1.58
CA GLY A 204 -48.07 -24.33 -1.61
C GLY A 204 -47.25 -23.30 -2.39
N ILE A 205 -45.93 -23.30 -2.20
CA ILE A 205 -45.02 -22.40 -2.92
C ILE A 205 -44.93 -22.76 -4.41
N GLN A 206 -44.91 -24.06 -4.73
CA GLN A 206 -44.95 -24.53 -6.12
C GLN A 206 -46.25 -24.14 -6.83
N SER A 207 -47.40 -24.22 -6.17
CA SER A 207 -48.67 -23.77 -6.76
C SER A 207 -48.70 -22.26 -6.94
N TRP A 208 -48.20 -21.51 -5.96
CA TRP A 208 -48.17 -20.05 -6.00
C TRP A 208 -47.33 -19.48 -7.14
N ILE A 209 -46.14 -20.05 -7.40
CA ILE A 209 -45.27 -19.58 -8.48
C ILE A 209 -45.81 -19.94 -9.87
N LYS A 210 -46.51 -21.08 -10.01
CA LYS A 210 -47.09 -21.54 -11.29
C LYS A 210 -48.08 -20.55 -11.89
N GLU A 211 -48.78 -19.78 -11.05
CA GLU A 211 -49.72 -18.74 -11.50
C GLU A 211 -49.02 -17.49 -12.04
N ARG A 212 -47.69 -17.36 -11.85
CA ARG A 212 -46.91 -16.14 -12.10
C ARG A 212 -45.83 -16.30 -13.17
N VAL A 213 -45.55 -17.54 -13.60
CA VAL A 213 -44.50 -17.83 -14.59
C VAL A 213 -45.01 -18.76 -15.69
N ALA A 214 -44.37 -18.75 -16.86
CA ALA A 214 -44.73 -19.64 -17.96
C ALA A 214 -44.48 -21.13 -17.61
N LYS A 215 -45.19 -22.04 -18.29
CA LYS A 215 -45.19 -23.50 -18.00
C LYS A 215 -43.79 -24.13 -17.93
N HIS A 216 -42.86 -23.69 -18.78
CA HIS A 216 -41.49 -24.21 -18.81
C HIS A 216 -40.63 -23.73 -17.62
N LYS A 217 -41.07 -22.69 -16.88
CA LYS A 217 -40.38 -22.16 -15.69
C LYS A 217 -40.91 -22.73 -14.38
N PHE A 218 -41.83 -23.71 -14.44
CA PHE A 218 -42.37 -24.34 -13.23
C PHE A 218 -41.28 -25.04 -12.43
N LEU A 219 -41.36 -24.96 -11.10
CA LEU A 219 -40.45 -25.65 -10.17
C LEU A 219 -40.73 -27.16 -10.12
N VAL A 220 -40.65 -27.85 -11.25
CA VAL A 220 -40.90 -29.30 -11.39
C VAL A 220 -39.89 -30.12 -10.57
N GLY A 221 -38.68 -29.58 -10.38
CA GLY A 221 -37.66 -30.13 -9.49
C GLY A 221 -38.00 -30.02 -8.00
N GLY A 222 -39.11 -29.35 -7.63
CA GLY A 222 -39.59 -29.21 -6.25
C GLY A 222 -39.07 -27.97 -5.52
N VAL A 223 -39.60 -27.77 -4.32
CA VAL A 223 -39.12 -26.75 -3.35
C VAL A 223 -38.59 -27.47 -2.12
N SER A 224 -37.42 -27.05 -1.62
CA SER A 224 -36.84 -27.52 -0.36
C SER A 224 -36.71 -26.37 0.63
N PHE A 225 -37.03 -26.61 1.90
CA PHE A 225 -36.79 -25.61 2.95
C PHE A 225 -35.39 -25.79 3.52
N VAL A 226 -34.68 -24.67 3.65
CA VAL A 226 -33.33 -24.61 4.22
C VAL A 226 -33.31 -23.57 5.33
N ASP A 227 -32.39 -23.73 6.29
CA ASP A 227 -32.22 -22.75 7.36
C ASP A 227 -31.70 -21.41 6.82
N GLU A 228 -30.78 -21.47 5.86
CA GLU A 228 -30.23 -20.30 5.17
C GLU A 228 -29.79 -20.66 3.74
N VAL A 229 -29.88 -19.69 2.81
CA VAL A 229 -29.33 -19.82 1.47
C VAL A 229 -27.82 -19.51 1.51
N PRO A 230 -26.93 -20.40 1.05
CA PRO A 230 -25.50 -20.24 1.21
C PRO A 230 -25.00 -19.10 0.32
N LYS A 231 -24.34 -18.11 0.92
CA LYS A 231 -23.86 -16.90 0.25
C LYS A 231 -22.38 -16.67 0.49
N LEU A 232 -21.69 -16.06 -0.48
CA LEU A 232 -20.35 -15.50 -0.31
C LEU A 232 -20.42 -14.29 0.63
N ALA A 233 -19.29 -13.85 1.17
CA ALA A 233 -19.22 -12.62 1.97
C ALA A 233 -19.75 -11.38 1.20
N SER A 234 -19.75 -11.41 -0.14
CA SER A 234 -20.34 -10.39 -1.02
C SER A 234 -21.87 -10.45 -1.15
N GLY A 235 -22.54 -11.40 -0.48
CA GLY A 235 -23.98 -11.63 -0.58
C GLY A 235 -24.45 -12.44 -1.80
N LYS A 236 -23.53 -12.83 -2.70
CA LYS A 236 -23.83 -13.67 -3.89
C LYS A 236 -24.11 -15.12 -3.48
N ILE A 237 -25.11 -15.76 -4.07
CA ILE A 237 -25.44 -17.17 -3.83
C ILE A 237 -24.24 -18.06 -4.23
N GLN A 238 -23.82 -18.96 -3.35
CA GLN A 238 -22.82 -19.99 -3.64
C GLN A 238 -23.45 -21.10 -4.49
N ARG A 239 -23.72 -20.81 -5.78
CA ARG A 239 -24.43 -21.74 -6.69
C ARG A 239 -23.79 -23.14 -6.77
N LYS A 240 -22.47 -23.25 -6.57
CA LYS A 240 -21.79 -24.56 -6.50
C LYS A 240 -22.35 -25.44 -5.37
N VAL A 241 -22.52 -24.87 -4.18
CA VAL A 241 -23.06 -25.57 -2.99
C VAL A 241 -24.52 -25.96 -3.22
N VAL A 242 -25.33 -25.05 -3.75
CA VAL A 242 -26.76 -25.32 -4.04
C VAL A 242 -26.92 -26.40 -5.13
N ARG A 243 -26.03 -26.43 -6.14
CA ARG A 243 -25.98 -27.51 -7.14
C ARG A 243 -25.58 -28.86 -6.53
N GLU A 244 -24.70 -28.87 -5.53
CA GLU A 244 -24.38 -30.09 -4.79
C GLU A 244 -25.58 -30.59 -3.96
N TRP A 245 -26.36 -29.68 -3.36
CA TRP A 245 -27.65 -30.03 -2.73
C TRP A 245 -28.63 -30.64 -3.74
N ALA A 246 -28.74 -30.06 -4.94
CA ALA A 246 -29.62 -30.60 -5.99
C ALA A 246 -29.18 -31.99 -6.46
N LYS A 247 -27.87 -32.23 -6.57
CA LYS A 247 -27.32 -33.56 -6.88
C LYS A 247 -27.59 -34.58 -5.77
N ALA A 248 -27.55 -34.16 -4.50
CA ALA A 248 -27.89 -35.03 -3.37
C ALA A 248 -29.40 -35.33 -3.34
N ASP A 249 -30.24 -34.33 -3.57
CA ASP A 249 -31.69 -34.44 -3.60
C ASP A 249 -32.19 -35.30 -4.76
N ARG A 250 -31.47 -35.34 -5.88
CA ARG A 250 -31.76 -36.22 -7.02
C ARG A 250 -31.97 -37.68 -6.58
N LYS A 251 -31.09 -38.19 -5.70
CA LYS A 251 -31.19 -39.58 -5.19
C LYS A 251 -32.47 -39.81 -4.37
N MET A 252 -32.94 -38.80 -3.64
CA MET A 252 -34.18 -38.87 -2.85
C MET A 252 -35.44 -38.70 -3.72
N LEU A 253 -35.37 -37.89 -4.77
CA LEU A 253 -36.50 -37.60 -5.66
C LEU A 253 -36.72 -38.72 -6.69
N GLU A 254 -35.67 -39.31 -7.26
CA GLU A 254 -35.75 -40.50 -8.12
C GLU A 254 -36.27 -41.75 -7.36
N GLY A 255 -36.04 -41.81 -6.04
CA GLY A 255 -36.55 -42.87 -5.16
C GLY A 255 -38.04 -42.75 -4.80
N ARG A 256 -38.63 -41.54 -4.88
CA ARG A 256 -40.05 -41.28 -4.56
C ARG A 256 -41.00 -41.60 -5.73
N THR A 257 -40.50 -41.72 -6.96
CA THR A 257 -41.30 -41.95 -8.17
C THR A 257 -41.68 -43.42 -8.40
N LYS A 258 -41.18 -44.38 -7.60
CA LYS A 258 -41.60 -45.80 -7.66
C LYS A 258 -42.94 -46.11 -6.95
N ALA A 259 -43.61 -45.12 -6.33
CA ALA A 259 -44.77 -45.35 -5.46
C ALA A 259 -46.02 -44.49 -5.77
N ARG A 260 -46.23 -44.03 -7.01
CA ARG A 260 -47.52 -43.50 -7.45
C ARG A 260 -47.87 -43.98 -8.85
N ASP A 261 -48.87 -44.86 -8.90
CA ASP A 261 -49.50 -45.34 -10.13
C ASP A 261 -49.96 -44.19 -11.04
N GLN A 262 -49.57 -44.28 -12.30
CA GLN A 262 -50.15 -43.53 -13.41
C GLN A 262 -51.56 -44.07 -13.71
N PRO A 263 -52.55 -43.20 -13.98
CA PRO A 263 -53.66 -43.59 -14.83
C PRO A 263 -53.17 -43.60 -16.28
N ARG A 264 -53.25 -44.78 -16.91
CA ARG A 264 -53.07 -44.99 -18.36
C ARG A 264 -54.04 -44.09 -19.14
N ILE A 265 -53.52 -43.29 -20.06
CA ILE A 265 -54.25 -42.91 -21.28
C ILE A 265 -53.68 -43.77 -22.40
N GLN A 266 -54.56 -44.58 -22.97
CA GLN A 266 -54.29 -45.49 -24.07
C GLN A 266 -54.74 -44.79 -25.35
N THR A 267 -53.87 -44.68 -26.36
CA THR A 267 -54.31 -44.73 -27.77
C THR A 267 -53.16 -45.12 -28.70
N GLN A 268 -53.43 -46.24 -29.36
CA GLN A 268 -52.91 -46.84 -30.59
C GLN A 268 -51.93 -46.06 -31.47
N GLY A 269 -50.90 -46.77 -31.92
CA GLY A 269 -50.05 -46.37 -33.03
C GLY A 269 -50.65 -46.61 -34.41
N SER A 270 -50.01 -46.02 -35.40
CA SER A 270 -49.87 -46.56 -36.76
C SER A 270 -48.57 -46.05 -37.38
N ASP A 271 -47.94 -46.95 -38.13
CA ASP A 271 -46.58 -46.91 -38.69
C ASP A 271 -46.31 -45.79 -39.71
N LEU A 272 -45.04 -45.45 -39.91
CA LEU A 272 -44.36 -45.60 -41.23
C LEU A 272 -42.87 -45.20 -41.15
N TRP A 273 -42.03 -46.14 -41.59
CA TRP A 273 -40.58 -46.07 -41.77
C TRP A 273 -40.15 -45.17 -42.95
N LEU A 274 -38.90 -44.66 -42.94
CA LEU A 274 -37.91 -44.94 -44.00
C LEU A 274 -36.50 -44.40 -43.71
N ASP A 275 -35.51 -45.22 -44.10
CA ASP A 275 -34.06 -45.04 -44.02
C ASP A 275 -33.42 -45.02 -45.44
N SER A 276 -32.30 -44.28 -45.51
CA SER A 276 -31.10 -44.28 -46.37
C SER A 276 -31.10 -44.39 -47.92
N ARG A 277 -30.56 -43.32 -48.57
CA ARG A 277 -29.47 -43.26 -49.61
C ARG A 277 -29.73 -42.41 -50.88
N LYS A 278 -28.73 -41.56 -51.22
CA LYS A 278 -28.27 -41.02 -52.54
C LYS A 278 -29.17 -40.00 -53.30
N ILE A 279 -28.71 -38.75 -53.58
CA ILE A 279 -27.85 -38.25 -54.70
C ILE A 279 -28.60 -38.34 -56.07
N LEU A 280 -28.78 -37.36 -56.97
CA LEU A 280 -27.99 -36.21 -57.51
C LEU A 280 -28.97 -35.30 -58.32
N ASP A 281 -28.76 -33.97 -58.41
CA ASP A 281 -28.60 -33.22 -59.70
C ASP A 281 -28.48 -31.67 -59.56
N THR A 282 -27.25 -31.18 -59.76
CA THR A 282 -26.77 -30.35 -60.90
C THR A 282 -27.29 -28.91 -61.17
N MET A 283 -26.36 -27.94 -61.02
CA MET A 283 -26.08 -26.66 -61.77
C MET A 283 -27.12 -25.50 -61.69
N MET A 284 -26.83 -24.18 -61.76
CA MET A 284 -25.80 -23.28 -62.35
C MET A 284 -25.76 -21.97 -61.49
N ALA A 285 -24.62 -21.39 -61.11
CA ALA A 285 -23.73 -20.42 -61.81
C ALA A 285 -23.99 -18.91 -61.52
N VAL A 286 -22.86 -18.19 -61.43
CA VAL A 286 -22.58 -16.77 -61.74
C VAL A 286 -22.36 -15.78 -60.57
N ASP A 287 -21.23 -15.09 -60.73
CA ASP A 287 -20.47 -14.16 -59.91
C ASP A 287 -20.60 -12.71 -60.48
N VAL A 288 -19.99 -11.74 -59.80
CA VAL A 288 -19.42 -10.46 -60.31
C VAL A 288 -20.25 -9.15 -60.19
N THR A 289 -19.80 -8.27 -59.26
CA THR A 289 -19.80 -6.78 -59.21
C THR A 289 -21.11 -5.98 -59.44
N THR A 290 -21.37 -4.81 -58.85
CA THR A 290 -20.68 -3.52 -59.08
C THR A 290 -21.32 -2.43 -58.19
N CYS A 291 -20.53 -1.55 -57.57
CA CYS A 291 -21.03 -0.30 -56.98
C CYS A 291 -20.64 0.89 -57.86
N ARG A 292 -21.63 1.62 -58.38
CA ARG A 292 -21.48 2.95 -59.00
C ARG A 292 -22.73 3.80 -58.69
N GLY A 293 -22.54 4.85 -57.89
CA GLY A 293 -22.92 6.23 -58.20
C GLY A 293 -24.35 6.76 -57.93
N ALA A 294 -24.34 8.03 -57.50
CA ALA A 294 -25.40 9.08 -57.46
C ALA A 294 -26.37 9.04 -56.26
N MET A 295 -26.29 9.98 -55.29
CA MET A 295 -26.76 11.39 -55.30
C MET A 295 -28.26 11.55 -55.62
N VAL A 296 -29.04 12.08 -54.66
CA VAL A 296 -29.78 13.37 -54.70
C VAL A 296 -30.69 13.56 -53.45
N GLU A 297 -30.55 14.75 -52.86
CA GLU A 297 -31.41 15.63 -52.03
C GLU A 297 -32.74 15.18 -51.35
N SER A 298 -32.91 15.62 -50.09
CA SER A 298 -33.91 16.63 -49.64
C SER A 298 -33.91 16.66 -48.09
N ASP A 299 -33.41 17.71 -47.44
CA ASP A 299 -34.06 18.97 -47.06
C ASP A 299 -35.26 18.82 -46.11
N ARG A 300 -35.05 19.12 -44.82
CA ARG A 300 -35.88 19.99 -43.95
C ARG A 300 -35.51 19.85 -42.47
N SER A 301 -34.89 20.89 -41.95
CA SER A 301 -34.80 21.20 -40.51
C SER A 301 -36.08 21.88 -40.00
N PRO A 302 -36.39 21.79 -38.70
CA PRO A 302 -36.82 22.95 -37.94
C PRO A 302 -35.88 23.24 -36.76
N ARG A 303 -35.68 24.55 -36.51
CA ARG A 303 -34.95 25.13 -35.38
C ARG A 303 -35.92 25.49 -34.22
N ILE A 304 -35.30 25.74 -33.05
CA ILE A 304 -35.67 26.65 -31.92
C ILE A 304 -36.53 26.01 -30.80
N PRO A 305 -36.33 26.29 -29.48
CA PRO A 305 -35.56 27.39 -28.84
C PRO A 305 -34.54 27.05 -27.74
N ARG A 306 -33.68 28.06 -27.52
CA ARG A 306 -32.94 28.32 -26.28
C ARG A 306 -33.88 28.80 -25.17
N GLY A 307 -33.57 28.41 -23.94
CA GLY A 307 -33.98 29.13 -22.74
C GLY A 307 -33.94 28.25 -21.51
N TYR A 308 -32.83 28.26 -20.76
CA TYR A 308 -32.84 28.09 -19.31
C TYR A 308 -31.56 28.71 -18.74
N GLU A 309 -31.73 29.73 -17.91
CA GLU A 309 -30.68 30.37 -17.12
C GLU A 309 -30.26 29.45 -15.97
N ILE A 310 -28.96 29.41 -15.69
CA ILE A 310 -28.36 28.70 -14.55
C ILE A 310 -28.26 29.69 -13.38
N PRO A 311 -28.89 29.46 -12.21
CA PRO A 311 -28.58 30.23 -11.03
C PRO A 311 -27.25 29.76 -10.42
N SER A 312 -26.49 30.75 -9.98
CA SER A 312 -25.18 30.66 -9.34
C SER A 312 -25.19 29.94 -7.99
N ASN A 313 -24.09 29.22 -7.74
CA ASN A 313 -23.45 28.91 -6.45
C ASN A 313 -24.33 28.72 -5.21
N ASP A 314 -24.42 27.47 -4.76
CA ASP A 314 -24.16 27.15 -3.37
C ASP A 314 -23.52 25.76 -3.23
N ALA A 315 -22.55 25.67 -2.33
CA ALA A 315 -21.66 24.54 -2.15
C ALA A 315 -22.37 23.31 -1.56
N LEU A 316 -22.15 22.12 -2.15
CA LEU A 316 -22.41 20.83 -1.51
C LEU A 316 -21.27 19.85 -1.85
N VAL A 317 -20.47 19.53 -0.84
CA VAL A 317 -19.47 18.47 -0.85
C VAL A 317 -20.20 17.13 -1.00
N ARG A 318 -20.12 16.52 -2.19
CA ARG A 318 -20.59 15.13 -2.42
C ARG A 318 -19.46 14.16 -2.07
N TYR A 319 -19.67 13.31 -1.08
CA TYR A 319 -18.81 12.17 -0.79
C TYR A 319 -19.14 11.02 -1.75
N PHE A 320 -18.21 10.63 -2.62
CA PHE A 320 -18.30 9.41 -3.41
C PHE A 320 -17.73 8.22 -2.60
N VAL A 321 -18.54 7.19 -2.35
CA VAL A 321 -18.09 5.92 -1.77
C VAL A 321 -18.10 4.86 -2.87
N PHE A 322 -16.92 4.43 -3.32
CA PHE A 322 -16.77 3.26 -4.17
C PHE A 322 -16.64 1.99 -3.31
N LEU A 323 -17.54 1.02 -3.50
CA LEU A 323 -17.40 -0.33 -2.99
C LEU A 323 -17.27 -1.28 -4.19
N PHE A 324 -16.07 -1.81 -4.43
CA PHE A 324 -15.87 -2.92 -5.35
C PHE A 324 -15.05 -4.04 -4.71
N ALA A 325 -15.52 -5.26 -4.89
CA ALA A 325 -14.87 -6.51 -4.50
C ALA A 325 -14.17 -7.14 -5.71
N GLY A 326 -12.86 -7.36 -5.57
CA GLY A 326 -12.07 -8.45 -6.15
C GLY A 326 -11.95 -8.57 -7.68
N HIS A 327 -10.79 -8.21 -8.22
CA HIS A 327 -9.78 -9.06 -8.91
C HIS A 327 -8.77 -8.12 -9.60
N THR A 328 -7.48 -8.22 -9.26
CA THR A 328 -6.41 -7.41 -9.89
C THR A 328 -5.31 -8.33 -10.40
N ILE A 329 -5.08 -8.31 -11.72
CA ILE A 329 -3.93 -8.92 -12.39
C ILE A 329 -2.79 -7.89 -12.39
N LEU A 330 -1.64 -8.25 -11.81
CA LEU A 330 -0.40 -7.47 -11.85
C LEU A 330 0.25 -7.58 -13.24
N VAL A 331 0.61 -6.46 -13.88
CA VAL A 331 1.43 -6.43 -15.09
C VAL A 331 2.83 -5.91 -14.73
N THR A 332 3.83 -6.79 -14.83
CA THR A 332 5.26 -6.45 -14.75
C THR A 332 5.76 -6.12 -16.15
N ILE A 333 6.32 -4.93 -16.37
CA ILE A 333 7.00 -4.56 -17.62
C ILE A 333 8.49 -4.86 -17.42
N GLU A 334 8.99 -5.96 -17.99
CA GLU A 334 10.42 -6.17 -18.21
C GLU A 334 10.89 -5.31 -19.38
N MET A 335 11.75 -4.34 -19.12
CA MET A 335 12.58 -3.73 -20.16
C MET A 335 13.91 -4.48 -20.22
N ALA A 336 14.22 -5.06 -21.37
CA ALA A 336 15.50 -5.71 -21.61
C ALA A 336 16.67 -4.70 -21.47
N PRO A 337 17.77 -5.06 -20.79
CA PRO A 337 18.94 -4.19 -20.68
C PRO A 337 19.68 -4.11 -22.02
N SER A 338 19.97 -2.89 -22.49
CA SER A 338 20.91 -2.68 -23.59
C SER A 338 22.33 -2.99 -23.11
N ALA A 339 23.06 -3.78 -23.89
CA ALA A 339 24.43 -4.21 -23.60
C ALA A 339 25.38 -3.03 -23.32
N MET A 340 26.21 -3.20 -22.29
CA MET A 340 27.31 -2.28 -21.91
C MET A 340 28.57 -2.55 -22.75
N PRO A 341 29.40 -1.53 -23.04
CA PRO A 341 30.81 -1.74 -23.34
C PRO A 341 31.64 -1.88 -22.05
N GLU A 342 32.69 -2.70 -22.12
CA GLU A 342 33.60 -3.05 -21.03
C GLU A 342 34.34 -1.87 -20.39
N SER A 343 34.60 -1.98 -19.09
CA SER A 343 35.30 -1.01 -18.26
C SER A 343 36.82 -1.17 -18.33
N ASN A 344 37.51 -0.06 -18.53
CA ASN A 344 38.91 0.10 -18.15
C ASN A 344 39.10 1.52 -17.58
N GLY A 345 39.63 1.60 -16.36
CA GLY A 345 40.24 2.83 -15.82
C GLY A 345 39.45 3.51 -14.71
N ILE A 346 40.10 3.59 -13.54
CA ILE A 346 39.74 4.47 -12.43
C ILE A 346 39.71 5.92 -12.94
N SER A 347 38.52 6.52 -13.00
CA SER A 347 38.32 7.95 -13.23
C SER A 347 37.44 8.50 -12.13
N THR A 348 38.03 9.33 -11.27
CA THR A 348 37.33 10.24 -10.37
C THR A 348 36.58 11.28 -11.20
N ASN A 349 35.28 11.05 -11.46
CA ASN A 349 34.20 12.05 -11.68
C ASN A 349 32.96 11.35 -12.26
N GLY A 350 31.87 11.28 -11.47
CA GLY A 350 30.56 10.77 -11.92
C GLY A 350 30.57 9.34 -12.48
N ILE A 351 29.40 8.82 -12.90
CA ILE A 351 29.31 7.52 -13.61
C ILE A 351 29.84 7.62 -15.05
N ASN A 352 30.15 8.81 -15.54
CA ASN A 352 30.78 9.02 -16.83
C ASN A 352 31.70 10.23 -16.70
N GLY A 353 33.02 10.02 -16.60
CA GLY A 353 34.03 11.07 -16.64
C GLY A 353 34.08 11.86 -17.96
N SER A 354 32.96 12.01 -18.66
CA SER A 354 32.79 12.92 -19.77
C SER A 354 32.97 14.35 -19.27
N GLY A 355 33.90 15.08 -19.87
CA GLY A 355 34.13 16.51 -19.67
C GLY A 355 32.93 17.37 -20.09
N VAL A 356 31.81 17.22 -19.39
CA VAL A 356 30.63 18.07 -19.56
C VAL A 356 30.96 19.41 -18.95
N GLN A 357 31.00 20.45 -19.78
CA GLN A 357 30.95 21.82 -19.32
C GLN A 357 29.59 22.04 -18.65
N TYR A 358 29.61 22.17 -17.32
CA TYR A 358 28.50 22.80 -16.62
C TYR A 358 28.50 24.27 -17.04
N ALA A 359 27.33 24.88 -17.20
CA ALA A 359 27.24 26.29 -17.58
C ALA A 359 27.77 27.15 -16.42
N ASP A 360 29.10 27.31 -16.37
CA ASP A 360 29.84 28.12 -15.39
C ASP A 360 29.85 29.60 -15.79
N GLU A 361 29.47 29.93 -17.03
CA GLU A 361 29.39 31.31 -17.49
C GLU A 361 28.12 31.98 -16.97
N PHE A 362 28.28 32.84 -15.97
CA PHE A 362 27.27 33.84 -15.64
C PHE A 362 27.03 34.69 -16.89
N PRO A 363 25.82 34.63 -17.49
CA PRO A 363 25.55 35.37 -18.70
C PRO A 363 25.58 36.88 -18.39
N SER A 364 26.02 37.65 -19.39
CA SER A 364 26.20 39.11 -19.35
C SER A 364 25.11 39.85 -18.55
N ASP A 365 25.45 41.00 -17.95
CA ASP A 365 24.52 41.87 -17.21
C ASP A 365 23.23 42.23 -17.96
N THR A 366 23.25 42.14 -19.29
CA THR A 366 22.09 42.31 -20.17
C THR A 366 21.42 40.96 -20.46
N TYR A 367 20.15 40.84 -20.07
CA TYR A 367 19.33 39.64 -20.32
C TYR A 367 19.15 39.38 -21.83
N LYS A 368 19.36 38.13 -22.23
CA LYS A 368 19.01 37.59 -23.55
C LYS A 368 18.18 36.33 -23.37
N VAL A 369 17.22 36.15 -24.28
CA VAL A 369 16.41 34.92 -24.33
C VAL A 369 17.31 33.72 -24.61
N LEU A 370 17.14 32.64 -23.82
CA LEU A 370 17.95 31.44 -23.97
C LEU A 370 17.50 30.63 -25.20
N PRO A 371 18.43 30.07 -26.00
CA PRO A 371 18.12 29.22 -27.14
C PRO A 371 17.75 27.80 -26.68
N GLN A 372 16.66 27.69 -25.92
CA GLN A 372 16.12 26.44 -25.38
C GLN A 372 14.60 26.51 -25.36
N TYR A 373 13.95 25.36 -25.30
CA TYR A 373 12.52 25.29 -24.98
C TYR A 373 12.27 25.57 -23.49
N HIS A 374 11.04 25.90 -23.15
CA HIS A 374 10.57 26.19 -21.79
C HIS A 374 10.94 25.09 -20.79
N SER A 375 11.54 25.47 -19.66
CA SER A 375 11.89 24.54 -18.57
C SER A 375 12.80 23.38 -18.98
N LYS A 376 13.64 23.54 -20.02
CA LYS A 376 14.69 22.57 -20.35
C LYS A 376 15.59 22.35 -19.14
N ALA A 377 15.64 21.12 -18.63
CA ALA A 377 16.39 20.78 -17.44
C ALA A 377 17.90 20.95 -17.65
N THR A 378 18.56 21.71 -16.78
CA THR A 378 20.02 21.81 -16.75
C THR A 378 20.65 20.60 -16.09
N LYS A 379 21.87 20.24 -16.50
CA LYS A 379 22.59 19.14 -15.87
C LYS A 379 22.94 19.47 -14.41
N ILE A 380 22.65 18.57 -13.46
CA ILE A 380 22.94 18.76 -12.04
C ILE A 380 23.72 17.56 -11.47
N ARG A 381 24.59 17.82 -10.49
CA ARG A 381 25.36 16.78 -9.78
C ARG A 381 24.91 16.73 -8.34
N VAL A 382 24.55 15.54 -7.87
CA VAL A 382 24.04 15.29 -6.51
C VAL A 382 25.02 14.39 -5.76
N ALA A 383 25.36 14.77 -4.53
CA ALA A 383 26.07 13.90 -3.61
C ALA A 383 25.09 13.42 -2.53
N GLY A 384 24.87 12.12 -2.45
CA GLY A 384 24.16 11.47 -1.35
C GLY A 384 25.15 10.94 -0.32
N ILE A 385 24.93 11.21 0.96
CA ILE A 385 25.78 10.72 2.04
C ILE A 385 25.11 9.51 2.69
N GLY A 386 25.75 8.35 2.61
CA GLY A 386 25.25 7.06 3.07
C GLY A 386 24.56 6.23 1.97
N ALA A 387 24.84 4.93 1.94
CA ALA A 387 24.23 3.96 1.03
C ALA A 387 23.30 2.97 1.75
N GLY A 388 22.65 3.40 2.84
CA GLY A 388 21.53 2.69 3.46
C GLY A 388 20.21 2.90 2.72
N ALA A 389 19.08 2.59 3.38
CA ALA A 389 17.74 2.75 2.81
C ALA A 389 17.49 4.13 2.16
N SER A 390 17.94 5.22 2.79
CA SER A 390 17.80 6.58 2.24
C SER A 390 18.56 6.78 0.93
N GLY A 391 19.82 6.31 0.83
CA GLY A 391 20.63 6.43 -0.38
C GLY A 391 20.10 5.57 -1.52
N LEU A 392 19.68 4.34 -1.22
CA LEU A 392 19.05 3.44 -2.20
C LEU A 392 17.72 4.02 -2.73
N CYS A 393 16.90 4.58 -1.85
CA CYS A 393 15.67 5.26 -2.26
C CYS A 393 15.97 6.50 -3.13
N LEU A 394 17.01 7.27 -2.79
CA LEU A 394 17.43 8.43 -3.57
C LEU A 394 17.81 8.05 -4.99
N ALA A 395 18.67 7.03 -5.16
CA ALA A 395 19.04 6.52 -6.49
C ALA A 395 17.82 6.11 -7.30
N TYR A 396 16.92 5.32 -6.71
CA TYR A 396 15.69 4.86 -7.37
C TYR A 396 14.78 6.02 -7.79
N LYS A 397 14.53 6.99 -6.89
CA LYS A 397 13.63 8.11 -7.17
C LYS A 397 14.21 9.09 -8.18
N MET A 398 15.52 9.34 -8.15
CA MET A 398 16.18 10.17 -9.18
C MET A 398 16.03 9.57 -10.58
N GLU A 399 16.24 8.26 -10.74
CA GLU A 399 16.03 7.58 -12.03
C GLU A 399 14.60 7.70 -12.55
N ARG A 400 13.60 7.66 -11.65
CA ARG A 400 12.18 7.66 -12.03
C ARG A 400 11.59 9.05 -12.20
N MET A 401 12.12 10.06 -11.52
CA MET A 401 11.49 11.39 -11.44
C MET A 401 12.26 12.48 -12.18
N LEU A 402 13.51 12.25 -12.57
CA LEU A 402 14.34 13.20 -13.32
C LEU A 402 14.57 12.73 -14.75
N GLU A 403 14.75 13.68 -15.67
CA GLU A 403 15.00 13.37 -17.08
C GLU A 403 16.39 12.73 -17.25
N ALA A 404 16.46 11.61 -17.98
CA ALA A 404 17.72 10.91 -18.25
C ALA A 404 18.77 11.85 -18.88
N GLY A 405 20.02 11.73 -18.44
CA GLY A 405 21.13 12.56 -18.92
C GLY A 405 21.22 13.97 -18.32
N THR A 406 20.22 14.40 -17.56
CA THR A 406 20.20 15.73 -16.92
C THR A 406 20.75 15.71 -15.49
N TRP A 407 21.19 14.57 -14.97
CA TRP A 407 21.66 14.47 -13.60
C TRP A 407 22.78 13.44 -13.45
N GLU A 408 23.54 13.58 -12.37
CA GLU A 408 24.54 12.63 -11.89
C GLU A 408 24.38 12.45 -10.39
N LEU A 409 24.64 11.23 -9.90
CA LEU A 409 24.58 10.89 -8.49
C LEU A 409 25.85 10.17 -8.06
N SER A 410 26.36 10.51 -6.88
CA SER A 410 27.35 9.71 -6.14
C SER A 410 26.84 9.50 -4.72
N LEU A 411 26.77 8.23 -4.28
CA LEU A 411 26.43 7.84 -2.93
C LEU A 411 27.72 7.49 -2.18
N PHE A 412 28.16 8.35 -1.27
CA PHE A 412 29.38 8.14 -0.49
C PHE A 412 29.08 7.34 0.78
N GLU A 413 29.67 6.15 0.90
CA GLU A 413 29.49 5.24 2.03
C GLU A 413 30.83 5.03 2.73
N LYS A 414 30.87 5.29 4.05
CA LYS A 414 32.10 5.18 4.84
C LYS A 414 32.59 3.73 4.94
N ASN A 415 31.66 2.78 4.89
CA ASN A 415 31.93 1.37 5.10
C ASN A 415 32.42 0.68 3.81
N PRO A 416 33.08 -0.49 3.92
CA PRO A 416 33.47 -1.30 2.77
C PRO A 416 32.28 -2.00 2.09
N HIS A 417 31.08 -1.93 2.68
CA HIS A 417 29.84 -2.43 2.14
C HIS A 417 28.68 -1.51 2.51
N PHE A 418 27.57 -1.60 1.78
CA PHE A 418 26.39 -0.73 1.97
C PHE A 418 25.31 -1.43 2.81
N GLY A 419 24.26 -0.70 3.18
CA GLY A 419 23.16 -1.21 4.03
C GLY A 419 22.88 -0.35 5.26
N GLY A 420 23.81 0.54 5.62
CA GLY A 420 23.67 1.46 6.75
C GLY A 420 23.54 0.71 8.08
N THR A 421 22.46 0.96 8.82
CA THR A 421 22.22 0.35 10.13
C THR A 421 22.31 -1.17 10.12
N TRP A 422 21.81 -1.83 9.07
CA TRP A 422 21.76 -3.30 8.97
C TRP A 422 23.10 -3.92 8.61
N TYR A 423 24.02 -3.13 8.06
CA TYR A 423 25.42 -3.52 7.89
C TYR A 423 26.21 -3.34 9.19
N GLU A 424 26.04 -2.21 9.89
CA GLU A 424 26.84 -1.89 11.08
C GLU A 424 26.43 -2.68 12.33
N ASN A 425 25.15 -3.03 12.47
CA ASN A 425 24.64 -3.68 13.68
C ASN A 425 24.44 -5.17 13.46
N THR A 426 25.37 -5.96 13.98
CA THR A 426 25.39 -7.43 13.84
C THR A 426 25.34 -8.16 15.18
N TYR A 427 24.90 -7.51 16.25
CA TYR A 427 24.77 -8.14 17.56
C TYR A 427 23.65 -9.21 17.57
N PRO A 428 23.71 -10.24 18.43
CA PRO A 428 22.73 -11.31 18.44
C PRO A 428 21.33 -10.79 18.76
N GLY A 429 20.35 -11.21 17.97
CA GLY A 429 18.95 -10.79 18.13
C GLY A 429 18.60 -9.45 17.51
N VAL A 430 19.54 -8.80 16.79
CA VAL A 430 19.23 -7.57 16.04
C VAL A 430 18.05 -7.78 15.10
N ALA A 431 16.98 -7.00 15.29
CA ALA A 431 15.74 -7.13 14.55
C ALA A 431 15.02 -5.77 14.44
N CYS A 432 14.14 -5.66 13.45
CA CYS A 432 13.26 -4.50 13.33
C CYS A 432 12.12 -4.57 14.35
N ASP A 433 11.68 -3.43 14.87
CA ASP A 433 10.51 -3.31 15.74
C ASP A 433 9.20 -3.04 14.98
N ILE A 434 9.28 -2.98 13.64
CA ILE A 434 8.18 -2.83 12.71
C ILE A 434 7.99 -4.14 11.94
N PRO A 435 6.75 -4.54 11.62
CA PRO A 435 6.49 -5.74 10.82
C PRO A 435 7.27 -5.74 9.50
N SER A 436 7.89 -6.87 9.15
CA SER A 436 8.80 -7.03 8.01
C SER A 436 8.17 -6.62 6.68
N HIS A 437 6.90 -6.97 6.45
CA HIS A 437 6.17 -6.55 5.26
C HIS A 437 5.90 -5.03 5.19
N LEU A 438 6.11 -4.26 6.27
CA LEU A 438 6.08 -2.80 6.29
C LEU A 438 7.47 -2.16 6.39
N TYR A 439 8.49 -2.91 6.81
CA TYR A 439 9.90 -2.52 6.69
C TYR A 439 10.47 -2.93 5.33
N THR A 440 9.71 -2.63 4.27
CA THR A 440 10.09 -2.68 2.85
C THR A 440 9.71 -1.35 2.21
N PHE A 441 10.32 -0.98 1.08
CA PHE A 441 9.78 0.16 0.34
C PHE A 441 8.32 -0.13 -0.04
N SER A 442 7.45 0.85 0.09
CA SER A 442 6.00 0.67 0.01
C SER A 442 5.55 0.06 -1.32
N TRP A 443 6.29 0.32 -2.39
CA TRP A 443 6.09 -0.20 -3.75
C TRP A 443 6.90 -1.46 -4.11
N ASP A 444 7.83 -1.92 -3.26
CA ASP A 444 8.70 -3.08 -3.51
C ASP A 444 8.54 -4.13 -2.39
N PRO A 445 7.39 -4.84 -2.34
CA PRO A 445 7.14 -5.83 -1.31
C PRO A 445 8.08 -7.05 -1.45
N ASN A 446 8.47 -7.62 -0.32
CA ASN A 446 9.10 -8.94 -0.26
C ASN A 446 8.09 -9.98 0.27
N PRO A 447 7.63 -10.94 -0.55
CA PRO A 447 6.71 -11.99 -0.11
C PRO A 447 7.42 -13.13 0.65
N LYS A 448 8.75 -13.14 0.69
CA LYS A 448 9.57 -14.25 1.20
C LYS A 448 10.08 -14.04 2.62
N TRP A 449 9.66 -12.98 3.31
CA TRP A 449 10.05 -12.75 4.70
C TRP A 449 9.80 -14.02 5.54
N SER A 450 10.79 -14.36 6.35
CA SER A 450 10.77 -15.54 7.21
C SER A 450 10.03 -15.29 8.51
N HIS A 451 10.08 -14.07 9.03
CA HIS A 451 9.48 -13.69 10.31
C HIS A 451 8.65 -12.42 10.21
N TYR A 452 7.64 -12.30 11.07
CA TYR A 452 6.80 -11.11 11.16
C TYR A 452 7.61 -9.87 11.56
N PHE A 453 8.57 -9.99 12.47
CA PHE A 453 9.64 -9.00 12.66
C PHE A 453 10.96 -9.59 12.17
N ALA A 454 11.44 -9.13 11.01
CA ALA A 454 12.66 -9.66 10.39
C ALA A 454 13.91 -9.32 11.21
N TYR A 455 14.86 -10.25 11.22
CA TYR A 455 16.19 -10.07 11.81
C TYR A 455 17.10 -9.30 10.85
N GLY A 456 18.13 -8.65 11.40
CA GLY A 456 19.03 -7.76 10.66
C GLY A 456 19.64 -8.36 9.38
N PRO A 457 20.15 -9.60 9.38
CA PRO A 457 20.72 -10.21 8.17
C PRO A 457 19.73 -10.32 7.00
N GLU A 458 18.47 -10.65 7.29
CA GLU A 458 17.43 -10.76 6.25
C GLU A 458 17.04 -9.39 5.69
N ILE A 459 17.07 -8.36 6.54
CA ILE A 459 16.82 -6.97 6.12
C ILE A 459 17.98 -6.45 5.28
N GLN A 460 19.22 -6.79 5.63
CA GLN A 460 20.40 -6.51 4.83
C GLN A 460 20.26 -7.16 3.43
N GLU A 461 19.89 -8.43 3.36
CA GLU A 461 19.65 -9.15 2.09
C GLU A 461 18.56 -8.47 1.24
N TYR A 462 17.47 -7.98 1.86
CA TYR A 462 16.44 -7.24 1.13
C TYR A 462 17.00 -5.99 0.45
N PHE A 463 17.81 -5.18 1.14
CA PHE A 463 18.39 -3.96 0.56
C PHE A 463 19.48 -4.24 -0.48
N GLU A 464 20.26 -5.31 -0.30
CA GLU A 464 21.19 -5.80 -1.32
C GLU A 464 20.45 -6.25 -2.57
N GLY A 465 19.40 -7.07 -2.40
CA GLY A 465 18.54 -7.48 -3.50
C GLY A 465 17.83 -6.30 -4.18
N PHE A 466 17.43 -5.27 -3.43
CA PHE A 466 16.88 -4.04 -4.01
C PHE A 466 17.92 -3.31 -4.87
N ALA A 467 19.16 -3.19 -4.38
CA ALA A 467 20.24 -2.56 -5.12
C ALA A 467 20.54 -3.29 -6.44
N GLU A 468 20.48 -4.62 -6.43
CA GLU A 468 20.61 -5.46 -7.63
C GLU A 468 19.43 -5.27 -8.59
N ARG A 469 18.19 -5.45 -8.11
CA ARG A 469 16.95 -5.32 -8.92
C ARG A 469 16.83 -3.97 -9.63
N HIS A 470 17.36 -2.92 -9.03
CA HIS A 470 17.26 -1.55 -9.56
C HIS A 470 18.60 -0.96 -10.01
N GLY A 471 19.68 -1.74 -10.04
CA GLY A 471 20.98 -1.32 -10.57
C GLY A 471 21.60 -0.13 -9.83
N SER A 472 21.42 -0.04 -8.51
CA SER A 472 21.89 1.09 -7.68
C SER A 472 23.41 1.09 -7.43
N HIS A 473 24.09 -0.06 -7.58
CA HIS A 473 25.52 -0.22 -7.28
C HIS A 473 26.42 0.78 -8.01
N LYS A 474 26.09 1.13 -9.25
CA LYS A 474 26.85 2.09 -10.07
C LYS A 474 27.00 3.47 -9.41
N TYR A 475 26.08 3.86 -8.53
CA TYR A 475 26.11 5.15 -7.83
C TYR A 475 26.99 5.12 -6.58
N MET A 476 27.31 3.95 -6.04
CA MET A 476 27.96 3.80 -4.75
C MET A 476 29.47 4.03 -4.82
N LYS A 477 30.00 4.76 -3.85
CA LYS A 477 31.42 4.96 -3.58
C LYS A 477 31.69 4.48 -2.16
N LEU A 478 32.08 3.20 -2.04
CA LEU A 478 32.38 2.56 -0.75
C LEU A 478 33.74 3.05 -0.22
N ASN A 479 34.00 2.84 1.07
CA ASN A 479 35.19 3.35 1.75
C ASN A 479 35.43 4.86 1.50
N SER A 480 34.36 5.63 1.41
CA SER A 480 34.38 7.06 1.08
C SER A 480 33.56 7.83 2.12
N LYS A 481 34.23 8.27 3.19
CA LYS A 481 33.62 9.07 4.25
C LYS A 481 33.74 10.55 3.89
N VAL A 482 32.62 11.27 3.81
CA VAL A 482 32.66 12.73 3.73
C VAL A 482 33.05 13.30 5.09
N VAL A 483 34.00 14.23 5.09
CA VAL A 483 34.57 14.87 6.28
C VAL A 483 34.13 16.34 6.37
N GLU A 484 34.06 17.02 5.23
CA GLU A 484 33.67 18.43 5.15
C GLU A 484 32.92 18.72 3.84
N ALA A 485 31.96 19.63 3.89
CA ALA A 485 31.26 20.19 2.75
C ALA A 485 31.19 21.73 2.87
N ILE A 486 31.76 22.46 1.91
CA ILE A 486 31.84 23.92 1.92
C ILE A 486 31.05 24.48 0.75
N TRP A 487 30.08 25.33 1.03
CA TRP A 487 29.27 26.01 0.02
C TRP A 487 29.99 27.21 -0.60
N ASP A 488 30.03 27.26 -1.93
CA ASP A 488 30.44 28.43 -2.70
C ASP A 488 29.20 29.16 -3.23
N GLU A 489 28.91 30.34 -2.66
CA GLU A 489 27.72 31.13 -3.01
C GLU A 489 27.75 31.65 -4.45
N ASN A 490 28.95 31.95 -4.98
CA ASN A 490 29.10 32.41 -6.34
C ASN A 490 28.87 31.25 -7.29
N ALA A 491 29.59 30.14 -7.13
CA ALA A 491 29.50 29.00 -8.02
C ALA A 491 28.20 28.19 -7.86
N GLY A 492 27.49 28.32 -6.74
CA GLY A 492 26.25 27.57 -6.47
C GLY A 492 26.50 26.07 -6.31
N LYS A 493 27.59 25.70 -5.64
CA LYS A 493 28.00 24.29 -5.43
C LYS A 493 28.68 24.09 -4.08
N TYR A 494 28.66 22.86 -3.59
CA TYR A 494 29.50 22.38 -2.50
C TYR A 494 30.81 21.80 -3.04
N THR A 495 31.91 22.13 -2.38
CA THR A 495 33.16 21.35 -2.43
C THR A 495 33.16 20.38 -1.26
N LEU A 496 33.51 19.12 -1.51
CA LEU A 496 33.48 18.03 -0.55
C LEU A 496 34.89 17.52 -0.29
N LEU A 497 35.29 17.39 0.97
CA LEU A 497 36.49 16.66 1.37
C LEU A 497 36.10 15.25 1.81
N LEU A 498 36.70 14.24 1.19
CA LEU A 498 36.49 12.84 1.49
C LEU A 498 37.73 12.21 2.10
N GLU A 499 37.51 11.16 2.88
CA GLU A 499 38.54 10.34 3.50
C GLU A 499 38.18 8.86 3.36
N ASN A 500 39.16 8.03 3.03
CA ASN A 500 39.03 6.58 3.14
C ASN A 500 39.31 6.16 4.59
N PRO A 501 38.32 5.65 5.35
CA PRO A 501 38.52 5.33 6.77
C PRO A 501 39.52 4.20 7.02
N MET A 502 39.82 3.38 6.00
CA MET A 502 40.74 2.24 6.10
C MET A 502 42.19 2.66 5.87
N THR A 503 42.45 3.58 4.94
CA THR A 503 43.81 4.01 4.55
C THR A 503 44.19 5.39 5.07
N GLY A 504 43.21 6.25 5.37
CA GLY A 504 43.40 7.66 5.72
C GLY A 504 43.59 8.58 4.51
N ASP A 505 43.54 8.05 3.27
CA ASP A 505 43.71 8.86 2.06
C ASP A 505 42.57 9.87 1.91
N ARG A 506 42.91 11.09 1.50
CA ARG A 506 41.95 12.19 1.32
C ARG A 506 41.93 12.71 -0.10
N TRP A 507 40.75 13.07 -0.58
CA TRP A 507 40.55 13.68 -1.91
C TRP A 507 39.34 14.61 -1.91
N GLU A 508 39.26 15.46 -2.93
CA GLU A 508 38.13 16.37 -3.12
C GLU A 508 37.14 15.85 -4.15
N ASP A 509 35.87 16.19 -3.94
CA ASP A 509 34.81 16.07 -4.92
C ASP A 509 33.87 17.28 -4.81
N TRP A 510 32.78 17.32 -5.57
CA TRP A 510 31.85 18.45 -5.55
C TRP A 510 30.43 18.07 -5.97
N CYS A 511 29.45 18.87 -5.59
CA CYS A 511 28.06 18.72 -6.03
C CYS A 511 27.29 20.05 -6.05
N HIS A 512 26.20 20.10 -6.81
CA HIS A 512 25.25 21.22 -6.76
C HIS A 512 24.25 21.08 -5.61
N VAL A 513 23.90 19.84 -5.26
CA VAL A 513 22.93 19.47 -4.22
C VAL A 513 23.53 18.39 -3.34
N LEU A 514 23.45 18.59 -2.04
CA LEU A 514 23.96 17.68 -1.02
C LEU A 514 22.78 17.06 -0.26
N VAL A 515 22.66 15.73 -0.30
CA VAL A 515 21.60 14.99 0.37
C VAL A 515 22.19 14.14 1.49
N ASN A 516 21.96 14.53 2.74
CA ASN A 516 22.38 13.81 3.92
C ASN A 516 21.43 12.66 4.26
N GLY A 517 21.84 11.43 3.99
CA GLY A 517 21.18 10.19 4.36
C GLY A 517 21.97 9.36 5.37
N SER A 518 22.86 9.97 6.16
CA SER A 518 23.78 9.26 7.06
C SER A 518 23.10 8.60 8.28
N GLY A 519 21.82 8.89 8.50
CA GLY A 519 21.04 8.43 9.64
C GLY A 519 21.37 9.16 10.96
N ILE A 520 20.44 9.06 11.92
CA ILE A 520 20.51 9.74 13.22
C ILE A 520 21.08 8.86 14.35
N LEU A 521 21.14 7.54 14.15
CA LEU A 521 21.55 6.53 15.13
C LEU A 521 22.70 5.67 14.59
N ASN A 522 23.72 6.31 14.02
CA ASN A 522 24.88 5.62 13.45
C ASN A 522 26.20 5.91 14.18
N ASN A 523 26.28 7.01 14.92
CA ASN A 523 27.46 7.36 15.70
C ASN A 523 27.35 6.75 17.11
N TRP A 524 28.34 5.96 17.52
CA TRP A 524 28.39 5.38 18.87
C TRP A 524 29.67 5.79 19.58
N LYS A 525 29.66 5.70 20.91
CA LYS A 525 30.83 5.90 21.76
C LYS A 525 30.75 4.97 22.96
N TRP A 526 31.90 4.71 23.59
CA TRP A 526 31.93 4.01 24.87
C TRP A 526 31.15 4.78 25.95
N PRO A 527 30.49 4.07 26.89
CA PRO A 527 29.88 4.74 28.03
C PRO A 527 30.97 5.38 28.89
N ASP A 528 30.63 6.54 29.44
CA ASP A 528 31.51 7.29 30.33
C ASP A 528 31.44 6.69 31.74
N ILE A 529 32.26 5.66 31.98
CA ILE A 529 32.37 4.93 33.25
C ILE A 529 33.85 4.84 33.61
N GLU A 530 34.18 5.26 34.83
CA GLU A 530 35.54 5.19 35.36
C GLU A 530 36.08 3.75 35.27
N GLY A 531 37.32 3.60 34.80
CA GLY A 531 38.00 2.30 34.70
C GLY A 531 37.48 1.36 33.61
N LEU A 532 36.55 1.78 32.73
CA LEU A 532 35.98 0.89 31.70
C LEU A 532 37.03 0.18 30.84
N GLN A 533 38.12 0.88 30.50
CA GLN A 533 39.22 0.35 29.70
C GLN A 533 40.20 -0.51 30.51
N ASP A 534 40.08 -0.55 31.84
CA ASP A 534 40.93 -1.35 32.71
C ASP A 534 40.44 -2.80 32.83
N PHE A 535 39.23 -3.10 32.34
CA PHE A 535 38.65 -4.44 32.33
C PHE A 535 39.54 -5.42 31.56
N LYS A 536 39.97 -6.50 32.21
CA LYS A 536 40.87 -7.51 31.62
C LYS A 536 40.14 -8.55 30.77
N GLY A 537 38.82 -8.66 30.93
CA GLY A 537 37.97 -9.53 30.12
C GLY A 537 37.73 -8.97 28.72
N LYS A 538 36.77 -9.57 27.99
CA LYS A 538 36.39 -9.08 26.65
C LYS A 538 35.41 -7.92 26.77
N LEU A 539 35.83 -6.72 26.39
CA LEU A 539 34.97 -5.53 26.32
C LEU A 539 34.43 -5.33 24.90
N MET A 540 33.12 -5.17 24.75
CA MET A 540 32.49 -4.92 23.44
C MET A 540 31.33 -3.92 23.52
N HIS A 541 31.09 -3.20 22.43
CA HIS A 541 29.92 -2.34 22.26
C HIS A 541 28.99 -2.97 21.23
N SER A 542 27.67 -2.85 21.40
CA SER A 542 26.70 -3.49 20.50
C SER A 542 26.83 -3.05 19.03
N ALA A 543 27.20 -1.79 18.79
CA ALA A 543 27.44 -1.22 17.46
C ALA A 543 28.82 -1.59 16.84
N LYS A 544 29.65 -2.35 17.57
CA LYS A 544 30.91 -2.92 17.07
C LYS A 544 31.07 -4.32 17.68
N TRP A 545 30.15 -5.21 17.28
CA TRP A 545 30.09 -6.56 17.82
C TRP A 545 31.32 -7.36 17.41
N ASN A 546 31.93 -8.07 18.37
CA ASN A 546 33.06 -8.96 18.10
C ASN A 546 32.57 -10.41 17.99
N HIS A 547 32.51 -10.93 16.76
CA HIS A 547 32.08 -12.30 16.45
C HIS A 547 33.08 -13.39 16.87
N GLU A 548 34.30 -13.03 17.31
CA GLU A 548 35.32 -13.99 17.76
C GLU A 548 35.16 -14.39 19.24
N VAL A 549 34.28 -13.75 19.99
CA VAL A 549 34.10 -14.03 21.42
C VAL A 549 33.18 -15.24 21.62
N ASP A 550 33.71 -16.28 22.25
CA ASP A 550 32.92 -17.42 22.73
C ASP A 550 32.26 -17.11 24.08
N PHE A 551 30.94 -17.19 24.11
CA PHE A 551 30.09 -16.91 25.27
C PHE A 551 29.83 -18.16 26.12
N LYS A 552 30.15 -19.35 25.62
CA LYS A 552 29.89 -20.60 26.32
C LYS A 552 30.67 -20.68 27.63
N ASP A 553 29.99 -21.13 28.67
CA ASP A 553 30.53 -21.30 30.03
C ASP A 553 31.07 -19.99 30.68
N LYS A 554 30.75 -18.82 30.11
CA LYS A 554 31.20 -17.50 30.60
C LYS A 554 30.21 -16.83 31.55
N THR A 555 30.73 -16.03 32.47
CA THR A 555 29.96 -15.01 33.18
C THR A 555 30.00 -13.71 32.39
N VAL A 556 28.85 -13.16 32.04
CA VAL A 556 28.73 -12.01 31.12
C VAL A 556 27.93 -10.89 31.77
N GLY A 557 28.45 -9.67 31.71
CA GLY A 557 27.70 -8.46 32.07
C GLY A 557 27.14 -7.74 30.85
N VAL A 558 25.90 -7.26 30.92
CA VAL A 558 25.27 -6.40 29.92
C VAL A 558 24.87 -5.08 30.56
N ILE A 559 25.40 -3.96 30.06
CA ILE A 559 25.04 -2.61 30.52
C ILE A 559 23.93 -2.04 29.64
N GLY A 560 22.77 -1.78 30.23
CA GLY A 560 21.66 -1.07 29.58
C GLY A 560 20.32 -1.81 29.65
N THR A 561 19.25 -1.09 29.32
CA THR A 561 17.87 -1.60 29.26
C THR A 561 17.12 -1.06 28.04
N GLY A 562 17.84 -0.46 27.07
CA GLY A 562 17.25 0.00 25.81
C GLY A 562 16.99 -1.15 24.83
N SER A 563 16.44 -0.82 23.65
CA SER A 563 16.06 -1.81 22.63
C SER A 563 17.19 -2.79 22.28
N THR A 564 18.44 -2.33 22.23
CA THR A 564 19.59 -3.21 21.99
C THR A 564 19.78 -4.25 23.09
N SER A 565 19.71 -3.86 24.36
CA SER A 565 19.80 -4.82 25.47
C SER A 565 18.61 -5.78 25.48
N VAL A 566 17.43 -5.26 25.17
CA VAL A 566 16.19 -6.06 25.06
C VAL A 566 16.31 -7.17 24.02
N GLN A 567 17.10 -6.96 22.97
CA GLN A 567 17.37 -7.97 21.93
C GLN A 567 18.54 -8.90 22.28
N ILE A 568 19.62 -8.38 22.88
CA ILE A 568 20.84 -9.14 23.21
C ILE A 568 20.60 -10.13 24.36
N VAL A 569 20.00 -9.67 25.47
CA VAL A 569 19.82 -10.46 26.70
C VAL A 569 19.14 -11.81 26.45
N PRO A 570 18.01 -11.92 25.73
CA PRO A 570 17.38 -13.22 25.52
C PRO A 570 18.18 -14.17 24.63
N GLN A 571 19.12 -13.67 23.82
CA GLN A 571 20.02 -14.54 23.04
C GLN A 571 21.20 -15.00 23.89
N LEU A 572 21.88 -14.09 24.58
CA LEU A 572 23.01 -14.45 25.44
C LEU A 572 22.60 -15.37 26.60
N GLN A 573 21.41 -15.16 27.19
CA GLN A 573 20.92 -15.98 28.30
C GLN A 573 20.95 -17.48 27.98
N LYS A 574 20.73 -17.87 26.71
CA LYS A 574 20.68 -19.27 26.27
C LYS A 574 22.05 -19.93 26.18
N GLU A 575 23.13 -19.14 26.09
CA GLU A 575 24.47 -19.62 25.77
C GLU A 575 25.47 -19.48 26.93
N VAL A 576 25.26 -18.50 27.81
CA VAL A 576 26.20 -18.16 28.89
C VAL A 576 25.96 -18.97 30.16
N LYS A 577 27.01 -19.12 30.98
CA LYS A 577 26.90 -19.74 32.31
C LYS A 577 26.11 -18.86 33.28
N GLN A 578 26.41 -17.57 33.31
CA GLN A 578 25.74 -16.58 34.15
C GLN A 578 25.66 -15.25 33.38
N LEU A 579 24.52 -14.59 33.47
CA LEU A 579 24.29 -13.28 32.85
C LEU A 579 23.90 -12.27 33.94
N GLU A 580 24.58 -11.14 33.96
CA GLU A 580 24.24 -10.02 34.83
C GLU A 580 23.81 -8.82 33.99
N VAL A 581 22.62 -8.28 34.28
CA VAL A 581 22.04 -7.18 33.50
C VAL A 581 22.01 -5.93 34.37
N PHE A 582 22.86 -4.95 34.05
CA PHE A 582 23.00 -3.70 34.81
C PHE A 582 21.96 -2.68 34.36
N MET A 583 20.92 -2.53 35.18
CA MET A 583 19.70 -1.79 34.86
C MET A 583 19.69 -0.41 35.52
N ARG A 584 19.96 0.64 34.74
CA ARG A 584 19.90 2.04 35.22
C ARG A 584 18.50 2.66 35.17
N SER A 585 17.67 2.26 34.22
CA SER A 585 16.38 2.92 33.98
C SER A 585 15.29 1.91 33.61
N PRO A 586 14.04 2.16 34.02
CA PRO A 586 12.90 1.34 33.63
C PRO A 586 12.62 1.46 32.13
N THR A 587 11.95 0.45 31.57
CA THR A 587 11.55 0.45 30.16
C THR A 587 10.23 -0.29 29.97
N TRP A 588 9.35 0.25 29.11
CA TRP A 588 8.16 -0.47 28.68
C TRP A 588 8.53 -1.53 27.64
N ILE A 589 7.90 -2.70 27.74
CA ILE A 589 7.99 -3.78 26.77
C ILE A 589 6.58 -4.00 26.21
N SER A 590 6.32 -3.59 24.97
CA SER A 590 4.97 -3.61 24.39
C SER A 590 4.56 -4.99 23.89
N PRO A 591 3.26 -5.20 23.64
CA PRO A 591 2.81 -6.15 22.63
C PRO A 591 3.37 -5.82 21.22
N PRO A 592 3.37 -6.81 20.30
CA PRO A 592 3.63 -6.59 18.88
C PRO A 592 2.70 -5.53 18.27
N PHE A 593 3.27 -4.58 17.52
CA PHE A 593 2.48 -3.68 16.67
C PHE A 593 1.91 -4.45 15.48
N GLY A 594 0.65 -4.20 15.10
CA GLY A 594 -0.01 -4.91 14.01
C GLY A 594 -0.40 -6.35 14.35
N GLY A 595 -0.31 -6.73 15.63
CA GLY A 595 -0.62 -8.08 16.09
C GLY A 595 -2.09 -8.46 15.89
N GLY A 596 -3.00 -7.49 15.87
CA GLY A 596 -4.42 -7.73 15.60
C GLY A 596 -4.65 -8.31 14.21
N VAL A 597 -4.06 -7.68 13.18
CA VAL A 597 -4.14 -8.16 11.79
C VAL A 597 -3.43 -9.51 11.63
N LEU A 598 -2.27 -9.70 12.27
CA LEU A 598 -1.57 -10.99 12.25
C LEU A 598 -2.47 -12.11 12.80
N HIS A 599 -3.14 -11.86 13.93
CA HIS A 599 -4.01 -12.84 14.56
C HIS A 599 -5.26 -13.13 13.71
N GLU A 600 -5.92 -12.07 13.21
CA GLU A 600 -7.13 -12.20 12.39
C GLU A 600 -6.89 -12.97 11.09
N GLU A 601 -5.76 -12.71 10.43
CA GLU A 601 -5.48 -13.20 9.08
C GLU A 601 -4.75 -14.55 9.06
N LEU A 602 -3.85 -14.81 10.01
CA LEU A 602 -2.92 -15.96 9.96
C LEU A 602 -3.00 -16.88 11.19
N LEU A 603 -3.39 -16.38 12.37
CA LEU A 603 -3.41 -17.19 13.61
C LEU A 603 -4.80 -17.54 14.11
N LYS A 604 -5.85 -17.27 13.32
CA LYS A 604 -7.24 -17.47 13.75
C LYS A 604 -7.50 -18.93 14.14
N GLY A 605 -7.70 -19.17 15.45
CA GLY A 605 -7.95 -20.49 16.01
C GLY A 605 -6.70 -21.30 16.39
N ALA A 606 -5.51 -20.69 16.37
CA ALA A 606 -4.28 -21.29 16.89
C ALA A 606 -4.15 -21.08 18.41
N ASP A 607 -3.60 -22.08 19.12
CA ASP A 607 -3.19 -21.92 20.52
C ASP A 607 -1.93 -21.04 20.58
N GLU A 608 -2.02 -19.90 21.25
CA GLU A 608 -0.87 -19.01 21.44
C GLU A 608 0.00 -19.51 22.59
N ASN A 609 1.27 -19.86 22.31
CA ASN A 609 2.28 -20.00 23.35
C ASN A 609 2.70 -18.60 23.82
N PRO A 610 2.42 -18.20 25.07
CA PRO A 610 2.69 -16.83 25.50
C PRO A 610 4.18 -16.46 25.54
N GLY A 611 5.09 -17.44 25.45
CA GLY A 611 6.53 -17.25 25.41
C GLY A 611 7.15 -17.20 24.01
N GLU A 612 6.38 -17.44 22.95
CA GLU A 612 6.84 -17.37 21.55
C GLU A 612 5.92 -16.44 20.77
N ARG A 613 6.26 -15.14 20.76
CA ARG A 613 5.45 -14.11 20.09
C ARG A 613 5.98 -13.67 18.73
N GLN A 614 7.26 -13.94 18.43
CA GLN A 614 7.73 -13.82 17.07
C GLN A 614 7.04 -14.88 16.20
N TYR A 615 6.30 -14.43 15.19
CA TYR A 615 5.68 -15.34 14.24
C TYR A 615 6.65 -15.66 13.11
N THR A 616 6.88 -16.95 12.89
CA THR A 616 7.61 -17.46 11.72
C THR A 616 6.59 -17.76 10.62
N PHE A 617 6.72 -17.09 9.48
CA PHE A 617 5.86 -17.34 8.33
C PHE A 617 6.09 -18.75 7.81
N THR A 618 5.01 -19.50 7.69
CA THR A 618 5.04 -20.85 7.12
C THR A 618 5.29 -20.78 5.62
N GLU A 619 5.70 -21.89 5.01
CA GLU A 619 5.84 -21.96 3.56
C GLU A 619 4.51 -21.71 2.84
N ALA A 620 3.37 -22.07 3.46
CA ALA A 620 2.05 -21.76 2.93
C ALA A 620 1.75 -20.26 2.94
N ASP A 621 2.17 -19.53 3.98
CA ASP A 621 2.02 -18.07 4.04
C ASP A 621 2.84 -17.40 2.94
N LYS A 622 4.13 -17.77 2.83
CA LYS A 622 5.02 -17.24 1.79
C LYS A 622 4.54 -17.56 0.38
N GLN A 623 4.01 -18.76 0.17
CA GLN A 623 3.39 -19.15 -1.10
C GLN A 623 2.16 -18.29 -1.40
N LYS A 624 1.26 -18.11 -0.42
CA LYS A 624 0.08 -17.23 -0.56
C LYS A 624 0.47 -15.78 -0.86
N PHE A 625 1.48 -15.24 -0.18
CA PHE A 625 1.98 -13.89 -0.45
C PHE A 625 2.58 -13.76 -1.87
N THR A 626 3.20 -14.82 -2.37
CA THR A 626 3.80 -14.86 -3.71
C THR A 626 2.75 -15.01 -4.81
N GLU A 627 1.76 -15.89 -4.60
CA GLU A 627 0.72 -16.22 -5.60
C GLU A 627 -0.43 -15.21 -5.63
N ASP A 628 -0.69 -14.51 -4.51
CA ASP A 628 -1.72 -13.47 -4.40
C ASP A 628 -1.12 -12.13 -3.91
N PRO A 629 -0.53 -11.33 -4.82
CA PRO A 629 -0.01 -10.00 -4.48
C PRO A 629 -1.08 -9.01 -3.97
N ALA A 630 -2.35 -9.21 -4.35
CA ALA A 630 -3.45 -8.35 -3.88
C ALA A 630 -3.75 -8.63 -2.40
N TYR A 631 -3.71 -9.90 -1.98
CA TYR A 631 -3.77 -10.28 -0.58
C TYR A 631 -2.60 -9.69 0.20
N LEU A 632 -1.35 -9.85 -0.27
CA LEU A 632 -0.18 -9.26 0.39
C LEU A 632 -0.31 -7.73 0.53
N LEU A 633 -0.78 -7.05 -0.51
CA LEU A 633 -1.02 -5.60 -0.46
C LEU A 633 -2.07 -5.23 0.59
N LEU A 634 -3.18 -5.96 0.65
CA LEU A 634 -4.24 -5.71 1.63
C LEU A 634 -3.76 -6.01 3.06
N PHE A 635 -3.04 -7.11 3.26
CA PHE A 635 -2.41 -7.47 4.53
C PHE A 635 -1.51 -6.34 5.04
N ARG A 636 -0.59 -5.84 4.19
CA ARG A 636 0.26 -4.67 4.50
C ARG A 636 -0.57 -3.42 4.85
N LYS A 637 -1.56 -3.08 4.03
CA LYS A 637 -2.42 -1.91 4.26
C LYS A 637 -3.17 -2.00 5.59
N LYS A 638 -3.67 -3.18 5.96
CA LYS A 638 -4.36 -3.39 7.25
C LYS A 638 -3.41 -3.14 8.43
N ILE A 639 -2.20 -3.70 8.39
CA ILE A 639 -1.19 -3.48 9.45
C ILE A 639 -0.83 -1.99 9.55
N GLU A 640 -0.56 -1.32 8.43
CA GLU A 640 -0.21 0.10 8.42
C GLU A 640 -1.36 0.97 8.93
N ALA A 641 -2.62 0.64 8.57
CA ALA A 641 -3.81 1.33 9.06
C ALA A 641 -4.00 1.15 10.57
N GLU A 642 -3.76 -0.05 11.11
CA GLU A 642 -3.79 -0.31 12.55
C GLU A 642 -2.76 0.58 13.26
N ILE A 643 -1.51 0.58 12.81
CA ILE A 643 -0.43 1.38 13.42
C ILE A 643 -0.75 2.89 13.36
N ASN A 644 -1.23 3.41 12.23
CA ASN A 644 -1.59 4.84 12.11
C ASN A 644 -2.77 5.21 13.02
N SER A 645 -3.70 4.29 13.27
CA SER A 645 -4.85 4.51 14.17
C SER A 645 -4.44 4.63 15.65
N LEU A 646 -3.23 4.18 16.02
CA LEU A 646 -2.73 4.26 17.39
C LEU A 646 -2.17 5.62 17.80
N PHE A 647 -2.15 6.62 16.90
CA PHE A 647 -1.54 7.93 17.22
C PHE A 647 -2.14 8.59 18.47
N GLY A 648 -3.43 8.35 18.77
CA GLY A 648 -4.09 8.86 19.98
C GLY A 648 -3.44 8.42 21.29
N MET A 649 -2.63 7.34 21.30
CA MET A 649 -1.91 6.88 22.48
C MET A 649 -0.81 7.86 22.94
N TYR A 650 -0.33 8.74 22.05
CA TYR A 650 0.69 9.73 22.41
C TYR A 650 0.10 11.00 23.02
N GLN A 651 -1.23 11.13 23.08
CA GLN A 651 -1.89 12.23 23.77
C GLN A 651 -1.97 11.95 25.27
N GLN A 652 -1.34 12.80 26.08
CA GLN A 652 -1.26 12.59 27.52
C GLN A 652 -2.67 12.59 28.15
N GLY A 653 -2.94 11.59 28.98
CA GLY A 653 -4.21 11.46 29.71
C GLY A 653 -5.40 11.07 28.83
N SER A 654 -5.21 10.81 27.53
CA SER A 654 -6.28 10.29 26.69
C SER A 654 -6.73 8.90 27.15
N GLU A 655 -7.98 8.53 26.84
CA GLU A 655 -8.49 7.19 27.12
C GLU A 655 -7.58 6.11 26.52
N MET A 656 -7.14 6.30 25.27
CA MET A 656 -6.24 5.38 24.58
C MET A 656 -4.88 5.28 25.27
N SER A 657 -4.26 6.40 25.69
CA SER A 657 -2.99 6.38 26.44
C SER A 657 -3.12 5.60 27.75
N ASN A 658 -4.21 5.81 28.49
CA ASN A 658 -4.45 5.14 29.77
C ASN A 658 -4.71 3.63 29.58
N GLN A 659 -5.51 3.27 28.57
CA GLN A 659 -5.75 1.86 28.21
C GLN A 659 -4.45 1.16 27.80
N PHE A 660 -3.63 1.79 26.96
CA PHE A 660 -2.32 1.26 26.55
C PHE A 660 -1.40 1.03 27.75
N ARG A 661 -1.36 1.98 28.70
CA ARG A 661 -0.60 1.83 29.94
C ARG A 661 -1.03 0.59 30.72
N GLU A 662 -2.33 0.39 30.91
CA GLU A 662 -2.85 -0.74 31.68
C GLU A 662 -2.65 -2.09 30.96
N VAL A 663 -2.86 -2.13 29.65
CA VAL A 663 -2.63 -3.35 28.84
C VAL A 663 -1.17 -3.76 28.89
N ILE A 664 -0.24 -2.82 28.63
CA ILE A 664 1.19 -3.12 28.66
C ILE A 664 1.63 -3.53 30.07
N ARG A 665 1.18 -2.81 31.11
CA ARG A 665 1.51 -3.13 32.51
C ARG A 665 1.06 -4.54 32.90
N THR A 666 -0.20 -4.87 32.60
CA THR A 666 -0.78 -6.19 32.88
C THR A 666 0.00 -7.28 32.16
N GLU A 667 0.33 -7.04 30.89
CA GLU A 667 1.07 -7.99 30.07
C GLU A 667 2.50 -8.20 30.57
N MET A 668 3.20 -7.13 30.96
CA MET A 668 4.54 -7.25 31.55
C MET A 668 4.52 -8.06 32.85
N HIS A 669 3.56 -7.81 33.75
CA HIS A 669 3.40 -8.60 34.97
C HIS A 669 3.12 -10.08 34.66
N ARG A 670 2.26 -10.35 33.68
CA ARG A 670 1.92 -11.71 33.25
C ARG A 670 3.16 -12.44 32.72
N ARG A 671 4.00 -11.77 31.93
CA ARG A 671 5.23 -12.33 31.35
C ARG A 671 6.34 -12.59 32.38
N ILE A 672 6.47 -11.74 33.40
CA ILE A 672 7.41 -11.94 34.50
C ILE A 672 6.98 -13.12 35.40
N GLY A 673 5.68 -13.39 35.49
CA GLY A 673 5.13 -14.49 36.28
C GLY A 673 5.11 -14.22 37.80
N PRO A 674 4.88 -15.26 38.62
CA PRO A 674 4.89 -15.14 40.08
C PRO A 674 6.30 -14.82 40.64
N GLY A 675 6.37 -14.10 41.77
CA GLY A 675 7.64 -13.71 42.40
C GLY A 675 8.31 -12.48 41.75
N ASN A 676 9.64 -12.33 41.92
CA ASN A 676 10.44 -11.26 41.30
C ASN A 676 9.96 -9.82 41.59
N GLU A 677 9.47 -9.55 42.81
CA GLU A 677 8.83 -8.26 43.16
C GLU A 677 9.74 -7.04 42.95
N LYS A 678 11.05 -7.16 43.27
CA LYS A 678 12.02 -6.08 42.98
C LYS A 678 12.10 -5.74 41.49
N LEU A 679 12.07 -6.76 40.62
CA LEU A 679 12.08 -6.55 39.17
C LEU A 679 10.78 -5.91 38.69
N LYS A 680 9.63 -6.39 39.18
CA LYS A 680 8.30 -5.83 38.84
C LYS A 680 8.18 -4.36 39.23
N GLU A 681 8.65 -4.01 40.42
CA GLU A 681 8.67 -2.62 40.90
C GLU A 681 9.62 -1.75 40.07
N PHE A 682 10.81 -2.27 39.76
CA PHE A 682 11.82 -1.50 39.02
C PHE A 682 11.45 -1.29 37.56
N ILE A 683 11.05 -2.34 36.83
CA ILE A 683 11.05 -2.31 35.36
C ILE A 683 9.94 -1.45 34.77
N ILE A 684 8.82 -1.28 35.49
CA ILE A 684 7.63 -0.56 35.05
C ILE A 684 7.86 0.94 35.23
N PRO A 685 7.94 1.73 34.14
CA PRO A 685 8.16 3.17 34.25
C PRO A 685 6.98 3.93 34.87
N LYS A 686 7.28 5.05 35.53
CA LYS A 686 6.26 5.98 36.04
C LYS A 686 5.61 6.82 34.93
N TRP A 687 6.36 7.09 33.86
CA TRP A 687 5.93 7.80 32.65
C TRP A 687 5.17 6.88 31.68
N SER A 688 4.30 7.47 30.87
CA SER A 688 3.36 6.82 29.95
C SER A 688 4.07 6.13 28.79
N PRO A 689 3.56 4.97 28.30
CA PRO A 689 4.07 4.34 27.09
C PRO A 689 4.14 5.34 25.93
N GLY A 690 5.23 5.31 25.17
CA GLY A 690 5.46 6.19 24.03
C GLY A 690 6.34 7.41 24.31
N CYS A 691 6.57 7.78 25.58
CA CYS A 691 7.55 8.84 25.92
C CYS A 691 8.97 8.48 25.40
N ARG A 692 9.28 7.18 25.36
CA ARG A 692 10.37 6.59 24.59
C ARG A 692 9.79 5.71 23.49
N ARG A 693 10.57 5.47 22.43
CA ARG A 693 10.23 4.44 21.43
C ARG A 693 10.06 3.11 22.15
N ILE A 694 8.92 2.45 21.96
CA ILE A 694 8.60 1.19 22.60
C ILE A 694 9.02 0.05 21.67
N SER A 695 9.44 -1.08 22.24
CA SER A 695 9.80 -2.27 21.48
C SER A 695 9.07 -3.50 22.06
N PRO A 696 8.69 -4.48 21.22
CA PRO A 696 7.96 -5.67 21.70
C PRO A 696 8.74 -6.57 22.66
N GLY A 697 10.07 -6.57 22.55
CA GLY A 697 10.99 -7.26 23.45
C GLY A 697 10.67 -8.74 23.66
N ASP A 698 10.60 -9.50 22.57
CA ASP A 698 10.34 -10.94 22.61
C ASP A 698 11.40 -11.68 23.45
N GLY A 699 10.95 -12.56 24.36
CA GLY A 699 11.79 -13.31 25.29
C GLY A 699 12.54 -12.51 26.38
N TYR A 700 12.54 -11.17 26.35
CA TYR A 700 13.35 -10.38 27.29
C TYR A 700 12.91 -10.51 28.75
N LEU A 701 11.61 -10.37 29.02
CA LEU A 701 11.09 -10.44 30.40
C LEU A 701 11.24 -11.86 30.97
N GLU A 702 11.09 -12.87 30.11
CA GLU A 702 11.27 -14.28 30.43
C GLU A 702 12.74 -14.60 30.73
N ALA A 703 13.67 -14.02 29.99
CA ALA A 703 15.11 -14.19 30.22
C ALA A 703 15.53 -13.60 31.57
N LEU A 704 14.99 -12.43 31.96
CA LEU A 704 15.34 -11.77 33.23
C LEU A 704 14.99 -12.56 34.49
N VAL A 705 14.11 -13.57 34.39
CA VAL A 705 13.68 -14.41 35.51
C VAL A 705 14.23 -15.84 35.46
N LYS A 706 15.15 -16.12 34.53
CA LYS A 706 15.86 -17.41 34.47
C LYS A 706 16.90 -17.51 35.57
N GLU A 707 17.16 -18.73 36.03
CA GLU A 707 18.08 -19.01 37.16
C GLU A 707 19.51 -18.52 36.90
N ASN A 708 19.96 -18.52 35.65
CA ASN A 708 21.29 -18.04 35.25
C ASN A 708 21.35 -16.53 34.98
N VAL A 709 20.29 -15.77 35.27
CA VAL A 709 20.23 -14.32 35.01
C VAL A 709 20.02 -13.54 36.30
N GLN A 710 20.82 -12.51 36.52
CA GLN A 710 20.71 -11.59 37.63
C GLN A 710 20.46 -10.15 37.15
N PRO A 711 19.25 -9.62 37.34
CA PRO A 711 19.01 -8.18 37.22
C PRO A 711 19.72 -7.41 38.34
N VAL A 712 20.59 -6.48 37.98
CA VAL A 712 21.34 -5.61 38.92
C VAL A 712 20.76 -4.20 38.86
N PHE A 713 20.18 -3.75 39.98
CA PHE A 713 19.48 -2.45 40.08
C PHE A 713 20.35 -1.32 40.66
N SER A 714 21.48 -1.67 41.28
CA SER A 714 22.44 -0.72 41.83
C SER A 714 23.17 0.01 40.70
N GLY A 715 23.49 1.30 40.89
CA GLY A 715 24.28 2.07 39.93
C GLY A 715 25.68 1.50 39.76
N ILE A 716 26.31 1.75 38.62
CA ILE A 716 27.72 1.40 38.39
C ILE A 716 28.59 2.53 38.95
N GLN A 717 29.46 2.22 39.92
CA GLN A 717 30.43 3.17 40.44
C GLN A 717 31.64 3.27 39.50
N LYS A 718 32.23 2.13 39.15
CA LYS A 718 33.39 2.01 38.25
C LYS A 718 33.53 0.59 37.72
N VAL A 719 34.40 0.41 36.75
CA VAL A 719 34.87 -0.89 36.28
C VAL A 719 36.26 -1.16 36.87
N ALA A 720 36.43 -2.33 37.45
CA ALA A 720 37.69 -2.87 37.96
C ALA A 720 38.26 -3.89 36.96
N PRO A 721 39.53 -4.30 37.10
CA PRO A 721 40.15 -5.26 36.18
C PRO A 721 39.37 -6.58 36.01
N GLU A 722 38.72 -7.06 37.07
CA GLU A 722 37.97 -8.32 37.13
C GLU A 722 36.47 -8.19 36.83
N GLY A 723 35.91 -6.96 36.76
CA GLY A 723 34.49 -6.75 36.54
C GLY A 723 33.94 -5.40 36.99
N ILE A 724 32.68 -5.35 37.42
CA ILE A 724 31.99 -4.09 37.76
C ILE A 724 31.91 -3.92 39.29
N VAL A 725 32.15 -2.70 39.76
CA VAL A 725 31.87 -2.29 41.13
C VAL A 725 30.61 -1.42 41.13
N THR A 726 29.59 -1.83 41.85
CA THR A 726 28.33 -1.10 41.99
C THR A 726 28.35 -0.15 43.19
N GLU A 727 27.43 0.81 43.23
CA GLU A 727 27.36 1.86 44.25
C GLU A 727 27.10 1.34 45.68
N ASP A 728 26.52 0.15 45.81
CA ASP A 728 26.34 -0.58 47.07
C ASP A 728 27.61 -1.35 47.52
N GLY A 729 28.71 -1.21 46.78
CA GLY A 729 30.02 -1.79 47.09
C GLY A 729 30.18 -3.25 46.67
N ALA A 730 29.20 -3.84 45.99
CA ALA A 730 29.32 -5.19 45.45
C ALA A 730 30.29 -5.23 44.27
N VAL A 731 31.07 -6.32 44.18
CA VAL A 731 31.99 -6.58 43.09
C VAL A 731 31.43 -7.75 42.26
N HIS A 732 31.17 -7.45 41.00
CA HIS A 732 30.56 -8.35 40.03
C HIS A 732 31.64 -8.84 39.05
N ASN A 733 32.21 -10.01 39.31
CA ASN A 733 33.27 -10.59 38.47
C ASN A 733 32.68 -11.18 37.18
N MET A 734 33.29 -10.86 36.04
CA MET A 734 32.80 -11.34 34.73
C MET A 734 33.94 -11.52 33.71
N ASP A 735 33.72 -12.42 32.75
CA ASP A 735 34.66 -12.71 31.67
C ASP A 735 34.48 -11.76 30.49
N VAL A 736 33.23 -11.31 30.27
CA VAL A 736 32.82 -10.50 29.12
C VAL A 736 31.91 -9.38 29.59
N LEU A 737 32.13 -8.17 29.06
CA LEU A 737 31.32 -6.99 29.32
C LEU A 737 30.77 -6.41 28.00
N VAL A 738 29.45 -6.37 27.87
CA VAL A 738 28.72 -5.86 26.72
C VAL A 738 28.09 -4.51 27.04
N CYS A 739 28.50 -3.46 26.34
CA CYS A 739 27.88 -2.15 26.41
C CYS A 739 26.74 -2.04 25.39
N ALA A 740 25.50 -2.25 25.84
CA ALA A 740 24.27 -2.01 25.08
C ALA A 740 23.74 -0.59 25.33
N THR A 741 24.64 0.39 25.26
CA THR A 741 24.45 1.77 25.76
C THR A 741 23.89 2.75 24.75
N GLY A 742 23.56 2.26 23.54
CA GLY A 742 22.92 3.03 22.48
C GLY A 742 23.91 3.86 21.64
N PHE A 743 23.40 4.93 21.06
CA PHE A 743 24.12 5.79 20.12
C PHE A 743 24.21 7.22 20.64
N GLN A 744 25.21 7.95 20.16
CA GLN A 744 25.18 9.40 20.21
C GLN A 744 24.19 9.89 19.16
N VAL A 745 23.17 10.60 19.63
CA VAL A 745 22.11 11.12 18.76
C VAL A 745 22.71 12.12 17.78
N ALA A 746 22.68 11.80 16.49
CA ALA A 746 23.19 12.66 15.44
C ALA A 746 22.04 13.54 14.93
N PHE A 747 21.70 14.59 15.68
CA PHE A 747 20.82 15.63 15.15
C PHE A 747 21.48 16.50 14.09
N ARG A 748 22.81 16.48 14.05
CA ARG A 748 23.65 17.14 13.05
C ARG A 748 24.34 16.11 12.16
N PRO A 749 24.74 16.47 10.93
CA PRO A 749 25.55 15.60 10.08
C PRO A 749 26.83 15.16 10.79
N ALA A 750 27.34 13.97 10.47
CA ALA A 750 28.60 13.46 11.04
C ALA A 750 29.87 14.08 10.43
N PHE A 751 29.69 15.13 9.64
CA PHE A 751 30.71 15.83 8.87
C PHE A 751 30.44 17.33 8.95
N LYS A 752 31.48 18.14 8.77
CA LYS A 752 31.37 19.59 8.87
C LYS A 752 30.66 20.14 7.63
N VAL A 753 29.68 21.02 7.82
CA VAL A 753 29.01 21.73 6.72
C VAL A 753 29.21 23.22 6.93
N VAL A 754 29.64 23.94 5.90
CA VAL A 754 29.98 25.37 5.97
C VAL A 754 29.14 26.12 4.93
N ASN A 755 28.48 27.21 5.34
CA ASN A 755 27.71 28.06 4.45
C ASN A 755 28.57 29.09 3.70
N GLY A 756 27.94 29.89 2.84
CA GLY A 756 28.62 30.92 2.03
C GLY A 756 29.26 32.06 2.82
N ASP A 757 28.87 32.23 4.09
CA ASP A 757 29.44 33.23 5.01
C ASP A 757 30.63 32.68 5.81
N GLY A 758 31.03 31.43 5.56
CA GLY A 758 32.11 30.75 6.29
C GLY A 758 31.70 30.22 7.67
N VAL A 759 30.41 30.25 8.00
CA VAL A 759 29.86 29.77 9.27
C VAL A 759 29.52 28.29 9.16
N THR A 760 29.92 27.51 10.16
CA THR A 760 29.59 26.08 10.22
C THR A 760 28.15 25.85 10.65
N LEU A 761 27.57 24.72 10.24
CA LEU A 761 26.25 24.29 10.69
C LEU A 761 26.19 24.13 12.21
N ASP A 762 27.26 23.67 12.83
CA ASP A 762 27.34 23.57 14.29
C ASP A 762 27.26 24.94 14.98
N GLU A 763 27.99 25.93 14.47
CA GLU A 763 27.95 27.32 14.97
C GLU A 763 26.58 27.97 14.75
N ASP A 764 26.00 27.79 13.56
CA ASP A 764 24.69 28.36 13.20
C ASP A 764 23.55 27.79 14.05
N TRP A 765 23.57 26.47 14.27
CA TRP A 765 22.55 25.78 15.03
C TRP A 765 22.70 25.99 16.55
N GLY A 766 23.92 26.29 17.01
CA GLY A 766 24.20 26.52 18.43
C GLY A 766 23.78 25.33 19.31
N THR A 767 22.86 25.57 20.25
CA THR A 767 22.49 24.56 21.26
C THR A 767 21.41 23.55 20.81
N GLY A 768 20.78 23.73 19.65
CA GLY A 768 19.70 22.85 19.20
C GLY A 768 19.65 22.68 17.67
N PRO A 769 18.90 21.70 17.16
CA PRO A 769 18.64 21.59 15.72
C PRO A 769 17.98 22.84 15.15
N ASN A 770 18.38 23.22 13.94
CA ASN A 770 17.75 24.27 13.14
C ASN A 770 17.40 23.70 11.76
N LEU A 771 16.41 22.81 11.73
CA LEU A 771 16.01 22.05 10.54
C LEU A 771 14.48 22.10 10.30
N TYR A 772 14.07 22.70 9.20
CA TYR A 772 12.67 22.84 8.77
C TYR A 772 12.13 21.51 8.27
N LEU A 773 11.00 21.08 8.85
CA LEU A 773 10.30 19.81 8.56
C LEU A 773 11.19 18.55 8.60
N GLY A 774 12.34 18.61 9.26
CA GLY A 774 13.33 17.53 9.24
C GLY A 774 14.09 17.37 7.92
N LEU A 775 14.02 18.36 7.02
CA LEU A 775 14.49 18.27 5.63
C LEU A 775 15.51 19.35 5.23
N SER A 776 15.27 20.63 5.53
CA SER A 776 16.04 21.76 4.97
C SER A 776 16.53 22.70 6.06
N ALA A 777 17.73 23.27 5.91
CA ALA A 777 18.33 24.16 6.90
C ALA A 777 18.42 25.59 6.35
N PRO A 778 18.00 26.64 7.11
CA PRO A 778 18.19 28.02 6.70
C PRO A 778 19.67 28.35 6.49
N ARG A 779 20.01 29.19 5.52
CA ARG A 779 21.39 29.61 5.18
C ARG A 779 22.32 28.49 4.70
N PHE A 780 21.84 27.26 4.53
CA PHE A 780 22.58 26.15 3.92
C PHE A 780 21.88 25.74 2.61
N PRO A 781 22.17 26.43 1.49
CA PRO A 781 21.40 26.23 0.27
C PRO A 781 21.64 24.86 -0.33
N ASN A 782 20.63 24.33 -1.03
CA ASN A 782 20.69 23.05 -1.74
C ASN A 782 21.12 21.86 -0.85
N PHE A 783 20.93 21.97 0.47
CA PHE A 783 21.22 20.92 1.44
C PHE A 783 19.92 20.31 1.95
N TYR A 784 19.78 18.99 1.82
CA TYR A 784 18.62 18.25 2.28
C TYR A 784 19.04 17.12 3.21
N THR A 785 18.33 16.93 4.32
CA THR A 785 18.48 15.79 5.21
C THR A 785 17.29 14.85 5.03
N ILE A 786 17.53 13.54 5.04
CA ILE A 786 16.47 12.54 4.98
C ILE A 786 16.13 12.11 6.42
N VAL A 787 14.88 12.29 6.83
CA VAL A 787 14.34 11.94 8.15
C VAL A 787 15.13 12.50 9.36
N GLY A 788 15.51 13.79 9.28
CA GLY A 788 16.19 14.52 10.36
C GLY A 788 15.25 14.96 11.51
N PRO A 789 15.75 15.77 12.47
CA PRO A 789 14.95 16.35 13.56
C PRO A 789 13.63 16.97 13.10
N GLY A 790 12.52 16.44 13.62
CA GLY A 790 11.16 16.77 13.21
C GLY A 790 10.47 15.73 12.31
N ALA A 791 11.12 14.59 12.04
CA ALA A 791 10.51 13.45 11.37
C ALA A 791 9.71 12.52 12.32
N THR A 792 9.09 11.49 11.75
CA THR A 792 8.18 10.55 12.45
C THR A 792 8.94 9.36 13.03
N TRP A 793 9.81 9.60 14.01
CA TRP A 793 10.62 8.51 14.58
C TRP A 793 9.91 7.68 15.66
N SER A 794 8.92 8.27 16.32
CA SER A 794 8.18 7.65 17.41
C SER A 794 6.91 6.95 16.93
N SER A 795 6.26 7.49 15.89
CA SER A 795 4.98 7.05 15.36
C SER A 795 5.15 6.45 13.95
N GLY A 796 4.45 5.34 13.71
CA GLY A 796 4.36 4.67 12.41
C GLY A 796 5.66 4.09 11.88
N THR A 797 5.69 3.86 10.57
CA THR A 797 6.78 3.19 9.86
C THR A 797 7.74 4.22 9.25
N LEU A 798 9.04 3.97 9.34
CA LEU A 798 10.05 4.96 8.96
C LEU A 798 10.28 5.01 7.44
N LEU A 799 10.16 3.89 6.73
CA LEU A 799 10.45 3.84 5.29
C LEU A 799 9.55 4.78 4.48
N PRO A 800 8.21 4.86 4.68
CA PRO A 800 7.39 5.86 3.98
C PRO A 800 7.84 7.31 4.19
N SER A 801 8.36 7.63 5.38
CA SER A 801 8.94 8.95 5.68
C SER A 801 10.25 9.18 4.94
N ILE A 802 11.11 8.16 4.81
CA ILE A 802 12.30 8.21 3.94
C ILE A 802 11.88 8.44 2.49
N GLU A 803 10.93 7.67 1.98
CA GLU A 803 10.44 7.76 0.60
C GLU A 803 9.96 9.17 0.28
N THR A 804 9.11 9.73 1.14
CA THR A 804 8.52 11.05 0.91
C THR A 804 9.54 12.17 1.10
N SER A 805 10.47 12.03 2.04
CA SER A 805 11.60 12.97 2.22
C SER A 805 12.53 12.99 1.00
N VAL A 806 12.80 11.82 0.41
CA VAL A 806 13.57 11.70 -0.82
C VAL A 806 12.80 12.32 -1.99
N GLU A 807 11.51 12.02 -2.13
CA GLU A 807 10.67 12.63 -3.16
C GLU A 807 10.64 14.16 -3.06
N TYR A 808 10.58 14.71 -1.84
CA TYR A 808 10.71 16.14 -1.58
C TYR A 808 12.02 16.68 -2.15
N ALA A 809 13.16 16.07 -1.78
CA ALA A 809 14.48 16.49 -2.26
C ALA A 809 14.57 16.41 -3.80
N VAL A 810 14.04 15.34 -4.41
CA VAL A 810 14.04 15.17 -5.87
C VAL A 810 13.12 16.19 -6.57
N LYS A 811 11.97 16.54 -5.97
CA LYS A 811 11.11 17.63 -6.48
C LYS A 811 11.83 18.99 -6.42
N MET A 812 12.59 19.24 -5.35
CA MET A 812 13.42 20.44 -5.25
C MET A 812 14.56 20.44 -6.28
N ILE A 813 15.26 19.33 -6.47
CA ILE A 813 16.28 19.15 -7.53
C ILE A 813 15.69 19.44 -8.91
N ARG A 814 14.52 18.87 -9.23
CA ARG A 814 13.83 19.11 -10.51
C ARG A 814 13.49 20.59 -10.69
N LYS A 815 13.04 21.27 -9.63
CA LYS A 815 12.80 22.72 -9.66
C LYS A 815 14.08 23.50 -9.96
N ILE A 816 15.19 23.11 -9.30
CA ILE A 816 16.50 23.74 -9.53
C ILE A 816 16.91 23.62 -11.01
N GLN A 817 16.75 22.44 -11.60
CA GLN A 817 17.07 22.18 -13.01
C GLN A 817 16.19 22.94 -13.99
N LYS A 818 14.87 22.95 -13.76
CA LYS A 818 13.88 23.47 -14.72
C LYS A 818 13.80 25.00 -14.69
N GLU A 819 14.06 25.64 -13.55
CA GLU A 819 13.94 27.10 -13.40
C GLU A 819 15.28 27.84 -13.33
N HIS A 820 16.39 27.17 -13.63
CA HIS A 820 17.75 27.75 -13.57
C HIS A 820 18.06 28.39 -12.21
N ILE A 821 17.69 27.71 -11.13
CA ILE A 821 17.97 28.18 -9.77
C ILE A 821 19.44 27.88 -9.46
N ARG A 822 20.12 28.85 -8.84
CA ARG A 822 21.49 28.69 -8.36
C ARG A 822 21.46 28.10 -6.96
N SER A 823 20.69 28.72 -6.06
CA SER A 823 20.64 28.34 -4.66
C SER A 823 19.25 28.52 -4.08
N ILE A 824 18.83 27.56 -3.27
CA ILE A 824 17.55 27.55 -2.57
C ILE A 824 17.74 27.06 -1.12
N ASP A 825 17.32 27.86 -0.15
CA ASP A 825 17.34 27.55 1.28
C ASP A 825 16.03 28.03 1.93
N VAL A 826 15.63 27.40 3.02
CA VAL A 826 14.39 27.76 3.72
C VAL A 826 14.59 29.07 4.50
N LYS A 827 13.54 29.87 4.63
CA LYS A 827 13.56 31.07 5.48
C LYS A 827 13.61 30.68 6.95
N GLN A 828 14.34 31.46 7.77
CA GLN A 828 14.38 31.24 9.22
C GLN A 828 12.98 31.40 9.85
N GLU A 829 12.20 32.39 9.42
CA GLU A 829 10.83 32.62 9.93
C GLU A 829 9.90 31.41 9.76
N ALA A 830 9.96 30.73 8.61
CA ALA A 830 9.13 29.54 8.36
C ALA A 830 9.52 28.36 9.27
N LEU A 831 10.80 28.26 9.64
CA LEU A 831 11.29 27.29 10.60
C LEU A 831 10.86 27.65 12.03
N ASP A 832 10.99 28.91 12.41
CA ASP A 832 10.58 29.39 13.73
C ASP A 832 9.08 29.16 13.96
N ASP A 833 8.25 29.43 12.95
CA ASP A 833 6.80 29.20 13.00
C ASP A 833 6.43 27.72 13.19
N ILE A 834 7.07 26.81 12.45
CA ILE A 834 6.80 25.38 12.62
C ILE A 834 7.31 24.87 13.98
N TYR A 835 8.42 25.41 14.49
CA TYR A 835 8.91 25.04 15.83
C TYR A 835 8.03 25.60 16.95
N ALA A 836 7.43 26.77 16.78
CA ALA A 836 6.40 27.26 17.69
C ALA A 836 5.19 26.32 17.71
N HIS A 837 4.79 25.77 16.55
CA HIS A 837 3.74 24.76 16.47
C HIS A 837 4.14 23.45 17.17
N PHE A 838 5.39 22.98 17.00
CA PHE A 838 5.89 21.79 17.70
C PHE A 838 5.82 21.96 19.21
N ASP A 839 6.31 23.09 19.72
CA ASP A 839 6.33 23.38 21.15
C ASP A 839 4.91 23.42 21.73
N GLU A 840 3.96 24.05 21.04
CA GLU A 840 2.58 24.13 21.49
C GLU A 840 1.92 22.74 21.52
N PHE A 841 2.03 22.00 20.42
CA PHE A 841 1.46 20.66 20.30
C PHE A 841 1.99 19.72 21.40
N HIS A 842 3.31 19.73 21.61
CA HIS A 842 3.95 18.79 22.50
C HIS A 842 3.68 19.01 23.99
N LYS A 843 3.17 20.18 24.42
CA LYS A 843 2.75 20.45 25.81
C LYS A 843 1.78 19.41 26.37
N THR A 844 0.99 18.78 25.52
CA THR A 844 -0.06 17.83 25.92
C THR A 844 0.21 16.39 25.51
N THR A 845 1.43 16.10 25.05
CA THR A 845 1.82 14.76 24.57
C THR A 845 2.60 13.98 25.60
N VAL A 846 2.58 12.65 25.56
CA VAL A 846 3.37 11.79 26.45
C VAL A 846 4.88 12.04 26.33
N TRP A 847 5.36 12.60 25.21
CA TRP A 847 6.78 12.90 25.01
C TRP A 847 7.31 13.99 25.95
N GLN A 848 6.45 14.88 26.47
CA GLN A 848 6.85 15.94 27.42
C GLN A 848 7.16 15.41 28.82
N GLU A 849 6.66 14.23 29.16
CA GLU A 849 6.84 13.63 30.48
C GLU A 849 8.32 13.43 30.84
N GLU A 850 8.59 13.26 32.14
CA GLU A 850 9.94 13.11 32.69
C GLU A 850 10.55 11.73 32.39
N CYS A 851 10.85 11.50 31.11
CA CYS A 851 11.57 10.34 30.63
C CYS A 851 12.82 10.79 29.87
N ARG A 852 13.99 10.25 30.23
CA ARG A 852 15.23 10.50 29.49
C ARG A 852 15.15 9.86 28.11
N SER A 853 15.05 10.63 27.03
CA SER A 853 14.85 10.09 25.67
C SER A 853 15.72 10.81 24.65
N TRP A 854 16.17 10.10 23.63
CA TRP A 854 16.89 10.71 22.50
C TRP A 854 16.01 11.67 21.69
N PHE A 855 14.67 11.55 21.76
CA PHE A 855 13.72 12.53 21.22
C PHE A 855 13.92 13.95 21.80
N LYS A 856 14.55 14.02 22.98
CA LYS A 856 14.82 15.22 23.79
C LYS A 856 16.32 15.43 23.98
N ASP A 857 17.14 15.06 22.99
CA ASP A 857 18.60 15.17 23.07
C ASP A 857 19.21 14.41 24.27
N GLY A 858 18.62 13.26 24.60
CA GLY A 858 19.09 12.41 25.70
C GLY A 858 18.84 13.00 27.10
N LYS A 859 18.01 14.04 27.24
CA LYS A 859 17.60 14.68 28.50
C LYS A 859 16.22 14.19 28.96
N ALA A 860 15.92 14.36 30.25
CA ALA A 860 14.61 14.02 30.81
C ALA A 860 13.50 14.98 30.37
N LYS A 861 13.83 16.28 30.34
CA LYS A 861 13.02 17.36 29.79
C LYS A 861 13.89 18.25 28.90
N ASN A 862 13.42 18.49 27.68
CA ASN A 862 13.98 19.40 26.69
C ASN A 862 12.90 19.63 25.61
N ARG A 863 13.15 20.52 24.63
CA ARG A 863 12.34 20.57 23.40
C ARG A 863 12.28 19.19 22.75
N ILE A 864 11.11 18.85 22.21
CA ILE A 864 10.85 17.58 21.54
C ILE A 864 11.00 17.79 20.03
N TYR A 865 11.85 16.96 19.41
CA TYR A 865 12.16 17.06 17.97
C TYR A 865 11.46 15.98 17.14
N LEU A 866 10.22 15.67 17.51
CA LEU A 866 9.36 14.74 16.78
C LEU A 866 8.34 15.52 15.95
N TRP A 867 7.86 14.91 14.87
CA TRP A 867 6.73 15.48 14.16
C TRP A 867 5.48 15.57 15.09
N PRO A 868 4.77 16.72 15.14
CA PRO A 868 3.56 16.92 15.94
C PRO A 868 2.33 16.31 15.25
N GLY A 869 2.37 15.01 14.94
CA GLY A 869 1.29 14.35 14.22
C GLY A 869 1.55 12.88 13.91
N ALA A 870 0.52 12.21 13.40
CA ALA A 870 0.64 10.85 12.86
C ALA A 870 1.56 10.83 11.63
N THR A 871 2.10 9.66 11.29
CA THR A 871 3.00 9.52 10.14
C THR A 871 2.35 10.00 8.86
N ILE A 872 1.10 9.60 8.58
CA ILE A 872 0.37 10.07 7.40
C ILE A 872 0.18 11.60 7.36
N HIS A 873 0.12 12.28 8.52
CA HIS A 873 0.06 13.74 8.59
C HIS A 873 1.37 14.37 8.11
N PHE A 874 2.51 13.80 8.51
CA PHE A 874 3.83 14.21 8.01
C PHE A 874 3.94 13.97 6.50
N LEU A 875 3.61 12.75 6.03
CA LEU A 875 3.70 12.39 4.62
C LEU A 875 2.88 13.35 3.75
N LYS A 876 1.66 13.70 4.19
CA LYS A 876 0.82 14.70 3.51
C LYS A 876 1.49 16.07 3.49
N THR A 877 2.06 16.51 4.61
CA THR A 877 2.66 17.85 4.74
C THR A 877 3.87 18.03 3.84
N ILE A 878 4.73 17.02 3.76
CA ILE A 878 5.96 17.07 2.95
C ILE A 878 5.78 16.48 1.54
N LYS A 879 4.57 16.06 1.14
CA LYS A 879 4.36 15.46 -0.19
C LYS A 879 4.72 16.46 -1.29
N ASP A 880 4.33 17.72 -1.11
CA ASP A 880 4.58 18.81 -2.06
C ASP A 880 5.32 19.95 -1.35
N PRO A 881 6.53 20.34 -1.82
CA PRO A 881 7.28 21.43 -1.21
C PRO A 881 6.54 22.76 -1.23
N ARG A 882 6.45 23.40 -0.06
CA ARG A 882 5.93 24.77 0.14
C ARG A 882 6.98 25.79 -0.28
N LEU A 883 7.00 26.16 -1.56
CA LEU A 883 8.06 27.01 -2.13
C LEU A 883 7.99 28.46 -1.63
N GLU A 884 6.86 28.91 -1.11
CA GLU A 884 6.69 30.20 -0.45
C GLU A 884 7.54 30.34 0.84
N ASP A 885 7.91 29.22 1.45
CA ASP A 885 8.71 29.16 2.67
C ASP A 885 10.23 29.26 2.37
N TYR A 886 10.62 29.36 1.09
CA TYR A 886 12.00 29.34 0.63
C TYR A 886 12.48 30.67 0.07
N ASN A 887 13.77 30.94 0.25
CA ASN A 887 14.50 31.95 -0.48
C ASN A 887 15.08 31.31 -1.76
N ILE A 888 14.87 31.93 -2.92
CA ILE A 888 15.33 31.42 -4.22
C ILE A 888 16.24 32.46 -4.88
N ARG A 889 17.46 32.05 -5.22
CA ARG A 889 18.39 32.85 -6.03
C ARG A 889 18.64 32.16 -7.37
N TYR A 890 18.50 32.91 -8.45
CA TYR A 890 18.55 32.39 -9.82
C TYR A 890 19.96 32.54 -10.41
N ARG A 891 20.32 31.64 -11.34
CA ARG A 891 21.58 31.73 -12.10
C ARG A 891 21.61 32.96 -13.02
N TYR A 892 20.44 33.37 -13.51
CA TYR A 892 20.25 34.52 -14.39
C TYR A 892 19.63 35.67 -13.60
N LYS A 893 20.01 36.91 -13.92
CA LYS A 893 19.39 38.12 -13.34
C LYS A 893 17.88 38.16 -13.56
N ASN A 894 17.42 37.65 -14.71
CA ASN A 894 15.99 37.50 -14.99
C ASN A 894 15.51 36.10 -14.60
N ARG A 895 14.66 36.02 -13.57
CA ARG A 895 14.07 34.77 -13.08
C ARG A 895 13.22 34.01 -14.11
N PHE A 896 12.81 34.66 -15.20
CA PHE A 896 12.02 34.07 -16.27
C PHE A 896 12.88 33.52 -17.43
N ALA A 897 14.20 33.45 -17.28
CA ALA A 897 15.09 32.90 -18.31
C ALA A 897 14.72 31.45 -18.71
N PHE A 898 14.10 30.69 -17.81
CA PHE A 898 13.63 29.33 -18.09
C PHE A 898 12.54 29.25 -19.17
N LEU A 899 11.82 30.34 -19.47
CA LEU A 899 10.82 30.38 -20.54
C LEU A 899 11.45 30.10 -21.92
N GLY A 900 12.74 30.41 -22.08
CA GLY A 900 13.47 30.11 -23.32
C GLY A 900 12.89 30.84 -24.53
N ASN A 901 13.04 30.23 -25.70
CA ASN A 901 12.71 30.81 -27.02
C ASN A 901 11.21 30.81 -27.36
N GLY A 902 10.33 30.48 -26.40
CA GLY A 902 8.88 30.36 -26.61
C GLY A 902 8.41 28.98 -27.09
N GLU A 903 9.31 28.02 -27.32
CA GLU A 903 8.96 26.64 -27.62
C GLU A 903 8.77 25.81 -26.35
N VAL A 904 8.05 24.69 -26.45
CA VAL A 904 8.01 23.61 -25.44
C VAL A 904 8.68 22.35 -25.99
N LYS A 905 8.99 21.35 -25.15
CA LYS A 905 9.76 20.17 -25.58
C LYS A 905 9.13 19.48 -26.79
N ALA A 906 7.80 19.45 -26.86
CA ALA A 906 7.07 18.84 -27.97
C ALA A 906 7.42 19.43 -29.36
N HIS A 907 7.86 20.70 -29.44
CA HIS A 907 8.29 21.33 -30.70
C HIS A 907 9.56 20.68 -31.27
N THR A 908 10.39 20.05 -30.44
CA THR A 908 11.63 19.38 -30.88
C THR A 908 11.38 18.12 -31.71
N LYS A 909 10.15 17.56 -31.65
CA LYS A 909 9.74 16.38 -32.42
C LYS A 909 8.65 16.76 -33.41
N LYS A 910 9.01 16.82 -34.69
CA LYS A 910 8.08 17.15 -35.78
C LYS A 910 6.84 16.23 -35.74
N GLY A 911 5.66 16.83 -35.79
CA GLY A 911 4.39 16.10 -35.81
C GLY A 911 3.91 15.57 -34.45
N ASN A 912 4.47 16.04 -33.33
CA ASN A 912 3.99 15.66 -31.99
C ASN A 912 2.66 16.35 -31.62
N VAL A 913 1.58 15.96 -32.31
CA VAL A 913 0.23 16.53 -32.12
C VAL A 913 -0.23 16.41 -30.67
N GLN A 914 -0.03 15.24 -30.04
CA GLN A 914 -0.46 15.00 -28.65
C GLN A 914 0.27 15.91 -27.65
N GLY A 915 1.59 16.10 -27.80
CA GLY A 915 2.36 16.99 -26.91
C GLY A 915 2.12 18.48 -27.15
N LEU A 916 1.59 18.87 -28.33
CA LEU A 916 1.29 20.27 -28.65
C LEU A 916 -0.16 20.66 -28.34
N ALA A 917 -1.06 19.70 -28.18
CA ALA A 917 -2.47 19.93 -27.86
C ALA A 917 -3.01 19.14 -26.66
N PRO A 918 -2.25 18.94 -25.55
CA PRO A 918 -2.70 18.09 -24.43
C PRO A 918 -3.90 18.66 -23.66
N TYR A 919 -4.21 19.94 -23.85
CA TYR A 919 -5.36 20.61 -23.24
C TYR A 919 -6.67 20.42 -24.03
N VAL A 920 -6.61 19.93 -25.28
CA VAL A 920 -7.80 19.61 -26.08
C VAL A 920 -8.26 18.21 -25.68
N ARG A 921 -9.42 18.12 -25.02
CA ARG A 921 -9.87 16.90 -24.35
C ARG A 921 -11.40 16.79 -24.28
N ASP A 922 -11.88 15.54 -24.20
CA ASP A 922 -13.32 15.22 -24.20
C ASP A 922 -14.02 15.38 -22.84
N HIS A 923 -13.25 15.49 -21.75
CA HIS A 923 -13.77 15.76 -20.40
C HIS A 923 -12.69 16.43 -19.55
N ASP A 924 -13.10 17.07 -18.46
CA ASP A 924 -12.18 17.77 -17.56
C ASP A 924 -11.35 16.76 -16.74
N HIS A 925 -10.06 16.65 -17.07
CA HIS A 925 -9.05 15.88 -16.32
C HIS A 925 -7.73 16.66 -16.28
N GLU A 926 -6.81 16.32 -15.37
CA GLU A 926 -5.51 17.00 -15.33
C GLU A 926 -4.71 16.79 -16.62
N TRP A 927 -4.01 17.83 -17.06
CA TRP A 927 -3.13 17.80 -18.23
C TRP A 927 -1.83 18.52 -17.90
N SER A 928 -0.78 18.19 -18.64
CA SER A 928 0.52 18.84 -18.51
C SER A 928 1.22 18.95 -19.86
N VAL A 929 2.22 19.83 -19.92
CA VAL A 929 3.11 20.01 -21.08
C VAL A 929 4.53 19.79 -20.59
N ASP A 930 5.26 18.93 -21.29
CA ASP A 930 6.66 18.61 -21.00
C ASP A 930 7.67 19.66 -21.45
#